data_AF-A0A5B2TNB2-F1
#
_entry.id   AF-A0A5B2TNB2-F1
#
_cell.length_a   1.000
_cell.length_b   1.000
_cell.length_c   1.000
_cell.angle_alpha   90.00
_cell.angle_beta   90.00
_cell.angle_gamma   90.00
#
_symmetry.space_group_name_H-M   'P 1'
#
loop_
_entity.id
_entity.type
_entity.pdbx_description
1 polymer ?
#
loop_
_entity_poly.entity_id
_entity_poly.type
_entity_poly.pdbx_seq_one_letter_code
_entity_poly.pdbx_strand_id
1 'polypeptide(L)'
;MTPTPVSKFRLIILLLFINTPFFAQVTYENAFTNLSFNFPVEMKAPPDGSNRLCVLEQPGIIKVFPNSPSISQNEVATFLDISNKVAYSSGQEIGLLGLAFHPQFTSNGYVYVYYIDRPNNYRINIVRYTVSQENPNILDETSEFVIAQFQKNQSDSNHNGGKIAFGPDGYLYISIGDGGGGGDPQKNGQNLNTVFGSILRIDVNIDGDNPLETNPELPNGNYEIPSDNPRVGQEGLDELFAWGIRNTWKFSFDEQGRLWGADVGQNAFEEINLIEKGGNYGWNRFEAESQPSYGSGTSLVTTPDSKPLFYYDHNSGDVSITGGYWYKGGLQDSRLQNAYVYGDYVSGRVWALRYDEASKTVSNELLFKTNGTYISSFGEDESGELYFLGYSNTARIYRLSGNSSEPETIQVNGVGNWTPLDAGTNGTVECLITDSNGNLIIGGNFSSGGGVSVGNLAMYDSNGNWSAYTSGSNGPILDMALSANGNLFVAGDFSEIGGIPANNIAYYNGDNWNSLGNGTNGPISKISFDKSGSVLYAGGVFSNAGELTVNNIAKWENGNWLSLTDSSTGITGTNNEIRALAFDEENNLYIGGNFDLAGGRTANRIASWDGTNWDALGTGTSGFVQAIIINNGFVYAGGNFVNAGNSTVRRIARFHLQNQTWETLGAGISGNVNDLNWHNGHLYATGTFETASDIISENKVMNNIARWNPTLGWQALGPGTDVGIDNRGNALYFIEETKELFLGGNFGRAGNNSNTNNIAIWSLMDTDGDGVPDAEDECPETPENTLVSLNGCPLAAFPSDQFSLSTFKVSCLGTATGKITITSKSSGNYQAVLSDEEGSESLNFNESISFTDLASGTYNVCLNSIDGQFLESCYTITIGEPEPLSVSTSMNFIDNTVSVSVTGTSRFRVQLNQEFWEEVENEITLPLTQEVNNLTIISEEGCHGSYTETILMENAITAYPSPFTEQLELFLNNFEGEKEEILIYNTLGQIVFSETLPVYNKTIKLDAAQWTDGLYVVQIGNSKKKRIIKVLKS
;
A
#
# COMPACT_ATOMS: atom_id res chain seq x y z
N MET A 1 -80.50 -7.15 -47.44
CA MET A 1 -79.32 -6.43 -47.97
C MET A 1 -79.42 -4.98 -47.52
N THR A 2 -78.29 -4.40 -47.11
CA THR A 2 -78.02 -2.97 -46.83
C THR A 2 -78.71 -2.37 -45.58
N PRO A 3 -78.19 -1.27 -44.99
CA PRO A 3 -77.38 -1.26 -43.77
C PRO A 3 -78.08 -0.50 -42.63
N THR A 4 -77.60 -0.60 -41.38
CA THR A 4 -78.01 0.30 -40.29
C THR A 4 -76.82 1.04 -39.68
N PRO A 5 -76.95 2.33 -39.33
CA PRO A 5 -75.82 3.23 -39.13
C PRO A 5 -75.39 3.36 -37.66
N VAL A 6 -74.12 3.70 -37.53
CA VAL A 6 -73.32 3.97 -36.34
C VAL A 6 -73.97 4.98 -35.38
N SER A 7 -74.05 4.63 -34.10
CA SER A 7 -74.21 5.57 -32.98
C SER A 7 -72.88 5.70 -32.23
N LYS A 8 -72.33 6.92 -32.20
CA LYS A 8 -71.11 7.27 -31.47
C LYS A 8 -71.40 7.33 -29.96
N PHE A 9 -70.87 6.40 -29.19
CA PHE A 9 -70.68 6.59 -27.74
C PHE A 9 -69.34 7.30 -27.52
N ARG A 10 -69.38 8.53 -26.99
CA ARG A 10 -68.19 9.21 -26.47
C ARG A 10 -67.91 8.65 -25.07
N LEU A 11 -66.85 7.86 -24.93
CA LEU A 11 -66.28 7.50 -23.64
C LEU A 11 -65.43 8.68 -23.17
N ILE A 12 -65.90 9.42 -22.16
CA ILE A 12 -65.10 10.42 -21.45
C ILE A 12 -64.19 9.65 -20.49
N ILE A 13 -62.92 9.51 -20.84
CA ILE A 13 -61.88 9.04 -19.92
C ILE A 13 -61.55 10.22 -19.00
N LEU A 14 -62.05 10.16 -17.76
CA LEU A 14 -61.65 11.05 -16.69
C LEU A 14 -60.25 10.62 -16.23
N LEU A 15 -59.20 11.26 -16.75
CA LEU A 15 -57.84 11.14 -16.23
C LEU A 15 -57.81 11.79 -14.84
N LEU A 16 -58.01 10.98 -13.80
CA LEU A 16 -57.62 11.30 -12.44
C LEU A 16 -56.09 11.39 -12.40
N PHE A 17 -55.54 12.60 -12.56
CA PHE A 17 -54.18 12.88 -12.14
C PHE A 17 -54.15 12.73 -10.62
N ILE A 18 -53.72 11.56 -10.14
CA ILE A 18 -53.26 11.40 -8.77
C ILE A 18 -51.93 12.15 -8.70
N ASN A 19 -51.98 13.45 -8.45
CA ASN A 19 -50.84 14.18 -7.93
C ASN A 19 -50.62 13.66 -6.50
N THR A 20 -49.83 12.60 -6.35
CA THR A 20 -49.16 12.38 -5.07
C THR A 20 -48.20 13.56 -4.89
N PRO A 21 -48.39 14.43 -3.88
CA PRO A 21 -47.36 15.42 -3.59
C PRO A 21 -46.08 14.66 -3.28
N PHE A 22 -45.07 14.80 -4.14
CA PHE A 22 -43.68 14.55 -3.76
C PHE A 22 -43.40 15.57 -2.66
N PHE A 23 -43.50 15.17 -1.39
CA PHE A 23 -42.85 15.93 -0.34
C PHE A 23 -41.35 15.78 -0.59
N ALA A 24 -40.69 16.88 -0.92
CA ALA A 24 -39.25 16.89 -1.09
C ALA A 24 -38.59 16.40 0.22
N GLN A 25 -37.59 15.54 0.09
CA GLN A 25 -36.85 15.01 1.24
C GLN A 25 -36.02 16.12 1.88
N VAL A 26 -35.91 16.16 3.21
CA VAL A 26 -34.93 17.04 3.87
C VAL A 26 -33.54 16.60 3.42
N THR A 27 -32.79 17.52 2.85
CA THR A 27 -31.44 17.31 2.35
C THR A 27 -30.59 18.55 2.71
N TYR A 28 -29.56 18.84 1.92
CA TYR A 28 -28.63 19.92 2.16
C TYR A 28 -28.14 20.58 0.86
N GLU A 29 -27.58 21.77 1.00
CA GLU A 29 -26.94 22.51 -0.09
C GLU A 29 -25.70 23.25 0.43
N ASN A 30 -24.73 23.53 -0.45
CA ASN A 30 -23.59 24.34 -0.07
C ASN A 30 -24.07 25.76 0.27
N ALA A 31 -23.87 26.17 1.52
CA ALA A 31 -24.34 27.45 2.02
C ALA A 31 -23.58 28.63 1.41
N PHE A 32 -22.28 28.47 1.12
CA PHE A 32 -21.38 29.53 0.68
C PHE A 32 -20.48 29.02 -0.46
N THR A 33 -20.96 29.14 -1.70
CA THR A 33 -20.34 28.48 -2.87
C THR A 33 -18.89 28.92 -3.15
N ASN A 34 -18.55 30.17 -2.81
CA ASN A 34 -17.22 30.74 -3.05
C ASN A 34 -16.27 30.64 -1.84
N LEU A 35 -16.69 30.06 -0.71
CA LEU A 35 -15.87 30.00 0.50
C LEU A 35 -15.41 28.58 0.80
N SER A 36 -14.19 28.45 1.32
CA SER A 36 -13.67 27.23 1.94
C SER A 36 -13.04 27.55 3.29
N PHE A 37 -13.04 26.57 4.19
CA PHE A 37 -12.56 26.70 5.56
C PHE A 37 -11.53 25.63 5.88
N ASN A 38 -10.62 25.94 6.80
CA ASN A 38 -9.54 25.05 7.19
C ASN A 38 -9.89 24.30 8.49
N PHE A 39 -10.33 23.05 8.36
CA PHE A 39 -10.76 22.18 9.47
C PHE A 39 -11.70 22.90 10.46
N PRO A 40 -12.87 23.36 10.00
CA PRO A 40 -13.81 24.07 10.86
C PRO A 40 -14.46 23.10 11.85
N VAL A 41 -14.58 23.49 13.13
CA VAL A 41 -15.10 22.62 14.21
C VAL A 41 -16.16 23.29 15.09
N GLU A 42 -16.50 24.56 14.85
CA GLU A 42 -17.64 25.23 15.47
C GLU A 42 -18.13 26.39 14.58
N MET A 43 -19.44 26.64 14.56
CA MET A 43 -20.02 27.81 13.91
C MET A 43 -21.10 28.42 14.80
N LYS A 44 -21.03 29.74 14.98
CA LYS A 44 -21.99 30.50 15.79
C LYS A 44 -22.27 31.87 15.17
N ALA A 45 -23.51 32.32 15.24
CA ALA A 45 -23.84 33.72 15.03
C ALA A 45 -23.68 34.52 16.34
N PRO A 46 -23.05 35.71 16.30
CA PRO A 46 -23.12 36.65 17.42
C PRO A 46 -24.57 37.10 17.62
N PRO A 47 -25.10 37.17 18.87
CA PRO A 47 -26.49 37.57 19.13
C PRO A 47 -26.62 39.10 19.16
N ASP A 48 -26.28 39.77 18.06
CA ASP A 48 -26.23 41.24 17.95
C ASP A 48 -27.14 41.82 16.85
N GLY A 49 -27.90 40.98 16.15
CA GLY A 49 -28.78 41.34 15.04
C GLY A 49 -28.05 41.65 13.74
N SER A 50 -26.74 41.38 13.65
CA SER A 50 -25.94 41.66 12.45
C SER A 50 -26.08 40.60 11.35
N ASN A 51 -26.64 39.43 11.68
CA ASN A 51 -26.71 38.24 10.83
C ASN A 51 -25.34 37.86 10.24
N ARG A 52 -24.27 38.02 11.03
CA ARG A 52 -22.93 37.52 10.70
C ARG A 52 -22.74 36.12 11.25
N LEU A 53 -21.85 35.37 10.63
CA LEU A 53 -21.45 34.05 11.09
C LEU A 53 -19.97 34.08 11.49
N CYS A 54 -19.67 33.44 12.61
CA CYS A 54 -18.32 33.15 13.05
C CYS A 54 -18.04 31.65 12.88
N VAL A 55 -16.98 31.31 12.15
CA VAL A 55 -16.55 29.92 11.92
C VAL A 55 -15.19 29.74 12.57
N LEU A 56 -15.10 28.78 13.48
CA LEU A 56 -13.90 28.44 14.22
C LEU A 56 -13.15 27.34 13.49
N GLU A 57 -11.91 27.64 13.09
CA GLU A 57 -10.97 26.75 12.41
C GLU A 57 -10.02 26.15 13.46
N GLN A 58 -9.96 24.82 13.50
CA GLN A 58 -9.20 24.06 14.50
C GLN A 58 -7.72 24.50 14.67
N PRO A 59 -7.01 24.97 13.61
CA PRO A 59 -5.64 25.49 13.74
C PRO A 59 -5.48 26.78 14.56
N GLY A 60 -6.55 27.37 15.10
CA GLY A 60 -6.48 28.53 16.00
C GLY A 60 -6.96 29.84 15.41
N ILE A 61 -7.81 29.80 14.38
CA ILE A 61 -8.33 30.99 13.71
C ILE A 61 -9.86 31.00 13.80
N ILE A 62 -10.46 32.17 14.03
CA ILE A 62 -11.90 32.37 13.90
C ILE A 62 -12.14 33.30 12.72
N LYS A 63 -12.94 32.88 11.75
CA LYS A 63 -13.39 33.70 10.62
C LYS A 63 -14.73 34.35 10.92
N VAL A 64 -14.98 35.56 10.42
CA VAL A 64 -16.28 36.24 10.52
C VAL A 64 -16.67 36.86 9.18
N PHE A 65 -17.94 36.69 8.80
CA PHE A 65 -18.47 37.20 7.53
C PHE A 65 -19.99 37.38 7.58
N PRO A 66 -20.58 38.23 6.72
CA PRO A 66 -22.04 38.31 6.56
C PRO A 66 -22.65 36.99 6.09
N ASN A 67 -23.79 36.58 6.66
CA ASN A 67 -24.54 35.39 6.22
C ASN A 67 -25.21 35.64 4.85
N SER A 68 -24.45 35.46 3.78
CA SER A 68 -24.90 35.66 2.39
C SER A 68 -24.40 34.51 1.50
N PRO A 69 -25.28 33.80 0.77
CA PRO A 69 -24.85 32.67 -0.06
C PRO A 69 -23.85 33.02 -1.17
N SER A 70 -23.87 34.27 -1.65
CA SER A 70 -22.98 34.76 -2.72
C SER A 70 -21.74 35.50 -2.20
N ILE A 71 -21.44 35.41 -0.91
CA ILE A 71 -20.29 36.05 -0.28
C ILE A 71 -18.97 35.69 -0.99
N SER A 72 -18.05 36.65 -1.10
CA SER A 72 -16.72 36.42 -1.66
C SER A 72 -15.66 36.20 -0.58
N GLN A 73 -14.58 35.49 -0.90
CA GLN A 73 -13.47 35.25 0.04
C GLN A 73 -12.83 36.55 0.57
N ASN A 74 -12.90 37.65 -0.20
CA ASN A 74 -12.35 38.95 0.18
C ASN A 74 -13.18 39.66 1.27
N GLU A 75 -14.42 39.23 1.51
CA GLU A 75 -15.31 39.78 2.53
C GLU A 75 -15.23 39.01 3.85
N VAL A 76 -14.44 37.92 3.89
CA VAL A 76 -14.20 37.14 5.10
C VAL A 76 -13.07 37.78 5.90
N ALA A 77 -13.38 38.24 7.11
CA ALA A 77 -12.40 38.76 8.04
C ALA A 77 -11.90 37.66 8.99
N THR A 78 -10.69 37.85 9.53
CA THR A 78 -10.22 37.11 10.70
C THR A 78 -10.74 37.81 11.95
N PHE A 79 -11.61 37.14 12.70
CA PHE A 79 -12.16 37.63 13.97
C PHE A 79 -11.13 37.51 15.10
N LEU A 80 -10.36 36.41 15.13
CA LEU A 80 -9.30 36.13 16.09
C LEU A 80 -8.26 35.21 15.45
N ASP A 81 -6.98 35.47 15.69
CA ASP A 81 -5.88 34.56 15.35
C ASP A 81 -5.02 34.28 16.59
N ILE A 82 -5.08 33.06 17.09
CA ILE A 82 -4.26 32.57 18.20
C ILE A 82 -3.51 31.30 17.82
N SER A 83 -3.28 31.10 16.52
CA SER A 83 -2.59 29.93 15.97
C SER A 83 -1.20 29.71 16.56
N ASN A 84 -0.55 30.76 17.05
CA ASN A 84 0.75 30.70 17.74
C ASN A 84 0.70 30.14 19.18
N LYS A 85 -0.49 30.08 19.80
CA LYS A 85 -0.71 29.52 21.15
C LYS A 85 -1.26 28.10 21.10
N VAL A 86 -1.96 27.76 20.02
CA VAL A 86 -2.72 26.52 19.91
C VAL A 86 -1.81 25.35 19.53
N ALA A 87 -1.92 24.25 20.28
CA ALA A 87 -1.37 22.97 19.87
C ALA A 87 -2.33 22.32 18.85
N TYR A 88 -1.83 22.03 17.65
CA TYR A 88 -2.64 21.51 16.55
C TYR A 88 -1.90 20.42 15.78
N SER A 89 -2.63 19.37 15.41
CA SER A 89 -2.22 18.36 14.43
C SER A 89 -3.48 17.92 13.68
N SER A 90 -3.42 17.87 12.34
CA SER A 90 -4.57 17.46 11.54
C SER A 90 -5.00 16.04 11.90
N GLY A 91 -6.31 15.80 12.04
CA GLY A 91 -6.86 14.50 12.42
C GLY A 91 -6.72 14.14 13.90
N GLN A 92 -6.21 15.06 14.74
CA GLN A 92 -6.26 14.93 16.19
C GLN A 92 -7.36 15.83 16.76
N GLU A 93 -7.79 15.57 18.00
CA GLU A 93 -8.84 16.35 18.68
C GLU A 93 -8.26 17.55 19.47
N ILE A 94 -6.99 17.90 19.25
CA ILE A 94 -6.38 19.12 19.81
C ILE A 94 -6.56 20.30 18.87
N GLY A 95 -6.71 21.49 19.44
CA GLY A 95 -6.83 22.73 18.66
C GLY A 95 -7.59 23.81 19.41
N LEU A 96 -8.09 24.77 18.65
CA LEU A 96 -9.19 25.64 19.05
C LEU A 96 -10.50 24.89 18.79
N LEU A 97 -11.36 24.73 19.80
CA LEU A 97 -12.48 23.77 19.76
C LEU A 97 -13.86 24.37 20.07
N GLY A 98 -13.92 25.42 20.91
CA GLY A 98 -15.19 25.97 21.41
C GLY A 98 -15.29 27.48 21.27
N LEU A 99 -16.52 27.96 21.01
CA LEU A 99 -16.86 29.38 20.87
C LEU A 99 -18.24 29.64 21.51
N ALA A 100 -18.32 30.63 22.40
CA ALA A 100 -19.59 31.11 22.96
C ALA A 100 -19.60 32.63 23.08
N PHE A 101 -20.72 33.25 22.70
CA PHE A 101 -20.98 34.67 22.94
C PHE A 101 -21.69 34.83 24.28
N HIS A 102 -21.33 35.86 25.04
CA HIS A 102 -22.04 36.16 26.29
C HIS A 102 -23.54 36.46 26.04
N PRO A 103 -24.46 36.08 26.93
CA PRO A 103 -25.89 36.41 26.77
C PRO A 103 -26.17 37.91 26.66
N GLN A 104 -25.27 38.74 27.21
CA GLN A 104 -25.28 40.21 27.12
C GLN A 104 -24.24 40.77 26.13
N PHE A 105 -23.87 40.01 25.09
CA PHE A 105 -22.82 40.37 24.13
C PHE A 105 -22.98 41.77 23.54
N THR A 106 -24.21 42.21 23.25
CA THR A 106 -24.49 43.57 22.73
C THR A 106 -24.08 44.69 23.70
N SER A 107 -24.01 44.39 24.99
CA SER A 107 -23.67 45.36 26.05
C SER A 107 -22.21 45.29 26.45
N ASN A 108 -21.64 44.08 26.55
CA ASN A 108 -20.28 43.87 27.08
C ASN A 108 -19.24 43.47 26.03
N GLY A 109 -19.65 42.99 24.86
CA GLY A 109 -18.76 42.56 23.79
C GLY A 109 -17.94 41.30 24.10
N TYR A 110 -18.34 40.49 25.10
CA TYR A 110 -17.55 39.35 25.57
C TYR A 110 -17.79 38.08 24.76
N VAL A 111 -16.68 37.45 24.37
CA VAL A 111 -16.62 36.18 23.64
C VAL A 111 -15.70 35.22 24.35
N TYR A 112 -16.13 33.98 24.53
CA TYR A 112 -15.41 32.93 25.21
C TYR A 112 -14.92 31.90 24.21
N VAL A 113 -13.69 31.44 24.37
CA VAL A 113 -13.08 30.41 23.53
C VAL A 113 -12.47 29.30 24.37
N TYR A 114 -12.53 28.08 23.84
CA TYR A 114 -11.92 26.88 24.40
C TYR A 114 -10.80 26.41 23.48
N TYR A 115 -9.55 26.35 23.96
CA TYR A 115 -8.42 25.87 23.16
C TYR A 115 -7.41 25.07 23.97
N ILE A 116 -6.62 24.27 23.26
CA ILE A 116 -5.54 23.47 23.83
C ILE A 116 -4.19 24.05 23.45
N ASP A 117 -3.33 24.24 24.45
CA ASP A 117 -1.91 24.52 24.27
C ASP A 117 -1.05 23.38 24.85
N ARG A 118 0.28 23.47 24.68
CA ARG A 118 1.21 22.44 25.16
C ARG A 118 2.51 23.02 25.73
N PRO A 119 2.46 23.73 26.87
CA PRO A 119 3.66 24.28 27.49
C PRO A 119 4.60 23.18 28.02
N ASN A 120 4.07 22.17 28.71
CA ASN A 120 4.79 20.98 29.19
C ASN A 120 4.05 19.70 28.78
N ASN A 121 2.77 19.65 29.12
CA ASN A 121 1.80 18.68 28.63
C ASN A 121 0.58 19.45 28.09
N TYR A 122 -0.37 18.77 27.45
CA TYR A 122 -1.60 19.38 26.94
C TYR A 122 -2.40 20.05 28.06
N ARG A 123 -2.79 21.29 27.85
CA ARG A 123 -3.58 22.08 28.80
C ARG A 123 -4.77 22.69 28.09
N ILE A 124 -5.93 22.56 28.73
CA ILE A 124 -7.19 23.17 28.31
C ILE A 124 -7.25 24.59 28.85
N ASN A 125 -7.63 25.53 28.00
CA ASN A 125 -7.77 26.95 28.33
C ASN A 125 -9.17 27.40 27.95
N ILE A 126 -9.93 27.93 28.92
CA ILE A 126 -11.13 28.71 28.68
C ILE A 126 -10.80 30.16 28.96
N VAL A 127 -10.89 30.99 27.92
CA VAL A 127 -10.53 32.40 28.01
C VAL A 127 -11.63 33.27 27.41
N ARG A 128 -11.68 34.51 27.87
CA ARG A 128 -12.57 35.55 27.37
C ARG A 128 -11.76 36.60 26.60
N TYR A 129 -12.29 37.01 25.46
CA TYR A 129 -11.86 38.18 24.70
C TYR A 129 -12.98 39.21 24.62
N THR A 130 -12.63 40.45 24.33
CA THR A 130 -13.58 41.55 24.10
C THR A 130 -13.51 41.96 22.64
N VAL A 131 -14.68 42.22 22.04
CA VAL A 131 -14.75 42.78 20.68
C VAL A 131 -14.13 44.17 20.63
N SER A 132 -13.43 44.46 19.53
CA SER A 132 -12.85 45.78 19.30
C SER A 132 -13.93 46.86 19.21
N GLN A 133 -13.70 47.99 19.89
CA GLN A 133 -14.57 49.15 19.80
C GLN A 133 -14.53 49.84 18.42
N GLU A 134 -13.46 49.61 17.65
CA GLU A 134 -13.27 50.21 16.32
C GLU A 134 -13.83 49.33 15.20
N ASN A 135 -13.79 48.01 15.37
CA ASN A 135 -14.25 47.06 14.36
C ASN A 135 -14.96 45.86 15.00
N PRO A 136 -16.30 45.73 14.85
CA PRO A 136 -17.05 44.62 15.43
C PRO A 136 -16.72 43.25 14.82
N ASN A 137 -15.94 43.21 13.73
CA ASN A 137 -15.41 41.98 13.11
C ASN A 137 -14.02 41.59 13.63
N ILE A 138 -13.54 42.18 14.74
CA ILE A 138 -12.23 41.85 15.34
C ILE A 138 -12.40 41.69 16.87
N LEU A 139 -11.82 40.64 17.44
CA LEU A 139 -11.56 40.51 18.87
C LEU A 139 -10.19 41.11 19.20
N ASP A 140 -10.13 41.91 20.26
CA ASP A 140 -8.86 42.47 20.74
C ASP A 140 -8.04 41.38 21.44
N GLU A 141 -7.00 40.86 20.78
CA GLU A 141 -6.11 39.83 21.32
C GLU A 141 -5.45 40.23 22.66
N THR A 142 -5.28 41.54 22.92
CA THR A 142 -4.69 42.03 24.17
C THR A 142 -5.67 42.01 25.34
N SER A 143 -6.97 41.82 25.05
CA SER A 143 -8.03 41.73 26.05
C SER A 143 -8.21 40.33 26.66
N GLU A 144 -7.32 39.38 26.33
CA GLU A 144 -7.36 38.01 26.85
C GLU A 144 -7.49 37.99 28.37
N PHE A 145 -8.52 37.31 28.85
CA PHE A 145 -8.78 37.11 30.26
C PHE A 145 -9.03 35.63 30.53
N VAL A 146 -8.13 35.00 31.30
CA VAL A 146 -8.22 33.58 31.61
C VAL A 146 -9.38 33.33 32.58
N ILE A 147 -10.37 32.55 32.13
CA ILE A 147 -11.48 32.11 32.96
C ILE A 147 -11.10 30.85 33.72
N ALA A 148 -10.56 29.84 33.04
CA ALA A 148 -10.12 28.60 33.67
C ALA A 148 -9.00 27.93 32.88
N GLN A 149 -8.09 27.24 33.58
CA GLN A 149 -7.04 26.41 32.98
C GLN A 149 -6.95 25.05 33.65
N PHE A 150 -6.86 23.99 32.84
CA PHE A 150 -6.76 22.61 33.32
C PHE A 150 -5.61 21.88 32.64
N GLN A 151 -4.62 21.45 33.41
CA GLN A 151 -3.55 20.62 32.89
C GLN A 151 -4.05 19.17 32.75
N LYS A 152 -3.91 18.56 31.57
CA LYS A 152 -4.22 17.13 31.40
C LYS A 152 -3.32 16.28 32.30
N ASN A 153 -3.94 15.34 33.01
CA ASN A 153 -3.25 14.34 33.84
C ASN A 153 -2.69 13.17 33.02
N GLN A 154 -2.85 13.21 31.69
CA GLN A 154 -2.29 12.28 30.72
C GLN A 154 -1.87 13.03 29.45
N SER A 155 -1.12 12.37 28.57
CA SER A 155 -0.47 12.99 27.41
C SER A 155 -1.15 12.73 26.06
N ASP A 156 -2.29 12.06 26.07
CA ASP A 156 -3.05 11.72 24.87
C ASP A 156 -3.63 12.98 24.20
N SER A 157 -3.71 12.97 22.87
CA SER A 157 -4.21 14.09 22.06
C SER A 157 -5.73 14.07 21.89
N ASN A 158 -6.42 13.00 22.30
CA ASN A 158 -7.85 12.81 22.13
C ASN A 158 -8.66 13.00 23.43
N HIS A 159 -9.98 12.95 23.27
CA HIS A 159 -11.04 13.13 24.26
C HIS A 159 -10.90 14.40 25.09
N ASN A 160 -10.86 15.53 24.38
CA ASN A 160 -10.72 16.83 25.02
C ASN A 160 -12.07 17.54 25.21
N GLY A 161 -13.20 16.97 24.80
CA GLY A 161 -14.47 17.68 24.74
C GLY A 161 -14.35 18.95 23.92
N GLY A 162 -14.65 20.11 24.53
CA GLY A 162 -14.38 21.42 23.93
C GLY A 162 -15.62 22.21 23.53
N LYS A 163 -16.82 21.64 23.69
CA LYS A 163 -18.05 22.43 23.57
C LYS A 163 -18.20 23.35 24.78
N ILE A 164 -18.47 24.62 24.50
CA ILE A 164 -18.92 25.61 25.48
C ILE A 164 -20.18 26.29 24.98
N ALA A 165 -21.14 26.55 25.88
CA ALA A 165 -22.33 27.35 25.58
C ALA A 165 -22.95 27.89 26.86
N PHE A 166 -23.64 29.02 26.75
CA PHE A 166 -24.44 29.53 27.85
C PHE A 166 -25.77 28.78 27.94
N GLY A 167 -26.12 28.35 29.14
CA GLY A 167 -27.43 27.79 29.43
C GLY A 167 -28.52 28.87 29.51
N PRO A 168 -29.80 28.47 29.51
CA PRO A 168 -30.92 29.39 29.68
C PRO A 168 -30.94 30.08 31.06
N ASP A 169 -30.17 29.55 32.01
CA ASP A 169 -29.93 30.10 33.34
C ASP A 169 -28.83 31.19 33.37
N GLY A 170 -28.15 31.45 32.25
CA GLY A 170 -27.12 32.48 32.13
C GLY A 170 -25.71 32.03 32.53
N TYR A 171 -25.52 30.76 32.91
CA TYR A 171 -24.21 30.21 33.27
C TYR A 171 -23.50 29.55 32.08
N LEU A 172 -22.18 29.45 32.14
CA LEU A 172 -21.37 28.80 31.12
C LEU A 172 -21.27 27.30 31.40
N TYR A 173 -21.72 26.49 30.44
CA TYR A 173 -21.55 25.04 30.45
C TYR A 173 -20.35 24.65 29.60
N ILE A 174 -19.57 23.68 30.07
CA ILE A 174 -18.30 23.27 29.45
C ILE A 174 -18.24 21.75 29.41
N SER A 175 -18.03 21.18 28.23
CA SER A 175 -17.76 19.75 28.08
C SER A 175 -16.27 19.46 28.13
N ILE A 176 -15.87 18.53 29.00
CA ILE A 176 -14.49 18.06 29.14
C ILE A 176 -14.49 16.53 29.10
N GLY A 177 -13.84 15.96 28.08
CA GLY A 177 -13.70 14.51 27.96
C GLY A 177 -12.80 13.91 29.05
N ASP A 178 -12.74 12.58 29.11
CA ASP A 178 -11.93 11.82 30.07
C ASP A 178 -10.41 12.03 29.88
N GLY A 179 -10.01 12.75 28.83
CA GLY A 179 -8.63 13.12 28.54
C GLY A 179 -7.89 12.14 27.63
N GLY A 180 -8.54 11.07 27.16
CA GLY A 180 -8.00 10.21 26.11
C GLY A 180 -7.49 8.85 26.59
N GLY A 181 -6.95 8.10 25.63
CA GLY A 181 -6.56 6.71 25.80
C GLY A 181 -7.73 5.73 25.82
N GLY A 182 -7.48 4.50 25.37
CA GLY A 182 -8.49 3.45 25.39
C GLY A 182 -8.83 3.02 26.83
N GLY A 183 -10.11 3.05 27.18
CA GLY A 183 -10.64 2.50 28.42
C GLY A 183 -10.38 3.36 29.66
N ASP A 184 -10.25 4.68 29.50
CA ASP A 184 -10.05 5.64 30.60
C ASP A 184 -8.94 5.20 31.59
N PRO A 185 -7.67 5.19 31.15
CA PRO A 185 -6.57 4.63 31.93
C PRO A 185 -6.33 5.36 33.26
N GLN A 186 -6.70 6.65 33.35
CA GLN A 186 -6.63 7.45 34.57
C GLN A 186 -7.89 7.36 35.44
N LYS A 187 -8.93 6.64 34.99
CA LYS A 187 -10.21 6.46 35.69
C LYS A 187 -10.91 7.79 35.99
N ASN A 188 -10.79 8.74 35.07
CA ASN A 188 -11.31 10.09 35.21
C ASN A 188 -12.85 10.10 35.24
N GLY A 189 -13.54 9.25 34.47
CA GLY A 189 -15.00 9.27 34.37
C GLY A 189 -15.75 9.08 35.70
N GLN A 190 -15.16 8.38 36.67
CA GLN A 190 -15.73 8.17 38.01
C GLN A 190 -14.97 8.90 39.12
N ASN A 191 -14.14 9.90 38.79
CA ASN A 191 -13.34 10.64 39.77
C ASN A 191 -13.86 12.07 39.96
N LEU A 192 -14.49 12.33 41.12
CA LEU A 192 -15.06 13.64 41.44
C LEU A 192 -14.02 14.71 41.85
N ASN A 193 -12.73 14.36 41.92
CA ASN A 193 -11.64 15.28 42.22
C ASN A 193 -10.94 15.81 40.95
N THR A 194 -11.49 15.53 39.77
CA THR A 194 -10.98 16.01 38.50
C THR A 194 -12.11 16.49 37.60
N VAL A 195 -11.78 17.38 36.66
CA VAL A 195 -12.73 17.87 35.65
C VAL A 195 -12.85 16.95 34.44
N PHE A 196 -11.94 16.00 34.27
CA PHE A 196 -11.95 15.10 33.13
C PHE A 196 -13.11 14.11 33.21
N GLY A 197 -13.83 13.92 32.10
CA GLY A 197 -15.01 13.05 32.02
C GLY A 197 -16.27 13.70 32.61
N SER A 198 -16.45 15.02 32.42
CA SER A 198 -17.51 15.79 33.06
C SER A 198 -18.08 16.93 32.21
N ILE A 199 -19.29 17.36 32.58
CA ILE A 199 -19.85 18.66 32.19
C ILE A 199 -19.71 19.59 33.38
N LEU A 200 -19.06 20.73 33.17
CA LEU A 200 -18.95 21.81 34.16
C LEU A 200 -20.06 22.84 33.95
N ARG A 201 -20.40 23.55 35.03
CA ARG A 201 -21.28 24.73 35.01
C ARG A 201 -20.73 25.80 35.95
N ILE A 202 -20.33 26.95 35.39
CA ILE A 202 -19.66 28.03 36.11
C ILE A 202 -20.31 29.40 35.84
N ASP A 203 -20.12 30.34 36.76
CA ASP A 203 -20.57 31.73 36.65
C ASP A 203 -19.42 32.68 36.32
N VAL A 204 -19.48 33.27 35.13
CA VAL A 204 -18.39 34.11 34.59
C VAL A 204 -18.59 35.62 34.84
N ASN A 205 -19.68 36.04 35.49
CA ASN A 205 -19.96 37.46 35.71
C ASN A 205 -19.17 38.06 36.89
N ILE A 206 -18.82 37.24 37.90
CA ILE A 206 -18.08 37.63 39.11
C ILE A 206 -18.67 38.89 39.77
N ASP A 207 -19.98 38.86 40.04
CA ASP A 207 -20.72 39.96 40.65
C ASP A 207 -20.95 39.79 42.16
N GLY A 208 -20.53 38.65 42.73
CA GLY A 208 -20.66 38.29 44.14
C GLY A 208 -21.98 37.63 44.50
N ASP A 209 -22.82 37.29 43.52
CA ASP A 209 -24.08 36.58 43.76
C ASP A 209 -23.86 35.09 44.07
N ASN A 210 -22.71 34.54 43.67
CA ASN A 210 -22.33 33.14 43.86
C ASN A 210 -21.01 32.98 44.64
N PRO A 211 -20.80 31.85 45.34
CA PRO A 211 -19.53 31.59 46.03
C PRO A 211 -18.36 31.52 45.05
N LEU A 212 -17.19 32.00 45.46
CA LEU A 212 -15.95 31.76 44.73
C LEU A 212 -15.51 30.31 44.88
N GLU A 213 -14.77 29.82 43.88
CA GLU A 213 -14.11 28.52 43.96
C GLU A 213 -13.16 28.47 45.18
N THR A 214 -13.23 27.38 45.95
CA THR A 214 -12.49 27.24 47.21
C THR A 214 -11.43 26.14 47.17
N ASN A 215 -11.42 25.30 46.13
CA ASN A 215 -10.44 24.27 45.91
C ASN A 215 -9.10 24.90 45.43
N PRO A 216 -8.04 24.81 46.24
CA PRO A 216 -6.75 25.41 45.89
C PRO A 216 -5.96 24.56 44.89
N GLU A 217 -6.33 23.30 44.66
CA GLU A 217 -5.59 22.37 43.80
C GLU A 217 -6.03 22.46 42.33
N LEU A 218 -7.33 22.56 42.08
CA LEU A 218 -7.89 22.80 40.76
C LEU A 218 -9.26 23.47 40.85
N PRO A 219 -9.61 24.32 39.87
CA PRO A 219 -8.76 24.87 38.83
C PRO A 219 -8.30 26.30 39.10
N ASN A 220 -7.29 26.72 38.35
CA ASN A 220 -6.81 28.10 38.38
C ASN A 220 -7.74 28.97 37.51
N GLY A 221 -8.75 29.57 38.13
CA GLY A 221 -9.80 30.29 37.40
C GLY A 221 -10.31 31.58 38.04
N ASN A 222 -10.92 32.42 37.20
CA ASN A 222 -11.60 33.66 37.55
C ASN A 222 -13.09 33.51 37.20
N TYR A 223 -13.84 32.88 38.10
CA TYR A 223 -15.28 32.68 38.02
C TYR A 223 -15.85 32.39 39.42
N GLU A 224 -17.18 32.41 39.53
CA GLU A 224 -17.95 31.96 40.69
C GLU A 224 -18.62 30.61 40.40
N ILE A 225 -19.00 29.90 41.45
CA ILE A 225 -19.71 28.62 41.36
C ILE A 225 -21.20 28.87 41.58
N PRO A 226 -22.07 28.55 40.60
CA PRO A 226 -23.51 28.59 40.82
C PRO A 226 -23.88 27.86 42.11
N SER A 227 -24.48 28.60 43.05
CA SER A 227 -24.72 28.12 44.42
C SER A 227 -25.58 26.85 44.49
N ASP A 228 -26.31 26.55 43.43
CA ASP A 228 -27.12 25.37 43.32
C ASP A 228 -26.40 24.17 42.68
N ASN A 229 -25.16 24.27 42.19
CA ASN A 229 -24.42 23.12 41.64
C ASN A 229 -24.44 21.90 42.60
N PRO A 230 -24.49 20.66 42.08
CA PRO A 230 -24.78 19.47 42.87
C PRO A 230 -23.69 19.10 43.89
N ARG A 231 -22.51 19.68 43.76
CA ARG A 231 -21.34 19.40 44.60
C ARG A 231 -20.99 20.49 45.61
N VAL A 232 -21.58 21.69 45.51
CA VAL A 232 -21.20 22.86 46.33
C VAL A 232 -21.09 22.50 47.82
N GLY A 233 -19.89 22.71 48.37
CA GLY A 233 -19.60 22.48 49.80
C GLY A 233 -19.49 21.02 50.21
N GLN A 234 -19.31 20.10 49.24
CA GLN A 234 -19.05 18.70 49.49
C GLN A 234 -17.64 18.31 49.01
N GLU A 235 -17.16 17.10 49.33
CA GLU A 235 -15.86 16.63 48.84
C GLU A 235 -15.87 16.43 47.31
N GLY A 236 -14.83 16.89 46.63
CA GLY A 236 -14.73 16.91 45.17
C GLY A 236 -14.76 18.33 44.59
N LEU A 237 -14.98 18.43 43.29
CA LEU A 237 -15.05 19.69 42.55
C LEU A 237 -16.47 20.27 42.54
N ASP A 238 -16.58 21.56 42.84
CA ASP A 238 -17.85 22.30 42.96
C ASP A 238 -18.40 22.72 41.57
N GLU A 239 -17.56 22.72 40.53
CA GLU A 239 -17.91 23.02 39.14
C GLU A 239 -18.75 21.93 38.46
N LEU A 240 -18.69 20.69 38.97
CA LEU A 240 -19.28 19.53 38.31
C LEU A 240 -20.80 19.67 38.25
N PHE A 241 -21.33 19.78 37.03
CA PHE A 241 -22.76 19.66 36.76
C PHE A 241 -23.15 18.20 36.56
N ALA A 242 -22.34 17.42 35.85
CA ALA A 242 -22.50 15.99 35.61
C ALA A 242 -21.14 15.30 35.36
N TRP A 243 -21.05 13.98 35.56
CA TRP A 243 -19.82 13.19 35.37
C TRP A 243 -20.13 11.80 34.80
N GLY A 244 -19.10 10.98 34.60
CA GLY A 244 -19.27 9.66 34.01
C GLY A 244 -19.53 9.71 32.51
N ILE A 245 -19.05 10.74 31.82
CA ILE A 245 -19.08 10.85 30.35
C ILE A 245 -17.68 10.57 29.79
N ARG A 246 -17.63 10.12 28.53
CA ARG A 246 -16.38 9.81 27.85
C ARG A 246 -15.80 11.02 27.12
N ASN A 247 -16.51 11.50 26.12
CA ASN A 247 -16.09 12.61 25.27
C ASN A 247 -17.31 13.27 24.61
N THR A 248 -18.06 14.06 25.38
CA THR A 248 -19.24 14.74 24.86
C THR A 248 -18.81 15.84 23.89
N TRP A 249 -18.70 15.52 22.60
CA TRP A 249 -18.10 16.39 21.59
C TRP A 249 -18.95 17.64 21.37
N LYS A 250 -20.27 17.49 21.24
CA LYS A 250 -21.23 18.60 21.13
C LYS A 250 -22.43 18.39 22.03
N PHE A 251 -22.92 19.51 22.58
CA PHE A 251 -24.19 19.59 23.27
C PHE A 251 -24.96 20.86 22.87
N SER A 252 -26.25 20.86 23.10
CA SER A 252 -27.12 22.04 22.95
C SER A 252 -28.34 21.97 23.86
N PHE A 253 -29.03 23.11 24.01
CA PHE A 253 -30.26 23.22 24.79
C PHE A 253 -31.49 23.26 23.89
N ASP A 254 -32.51 22.49 24.25
CA ASP A 254 -33.82 22.58 23.62
C ASP A 254 -34.63 23.78 24.12
N GLU A 255 -35.85 23.95 23.59
CA GLU A 255 -36.75 25.05 23.97
C GLU A 255 -37.23 25.00 25.43
N GLN A 256 -37.16 23.83 26.07
CA GLN A 256 -37.49 23.65 27.48
C GLN A 256 -36.28 23.86 28.40
N GLY A 257 -35.09 24.09 27.83
CA GLY A 257 -33.85 24.26 28.56
C GLY A 257 -33.20 22.94 28.99
N ARG A 258 -33.62 21.80 28.43
CA ARG A 258 -32.95 20.52 28.69
C ARG A 258 -31.67 20.43 27.88
N LEU A 259 -30.63 19.83 28.46
CA LEU A 259 -29.30 19.72 27.87
C LEU A 259 -29.15 18.38 27.14
N TRP A 260 -28.96 18.44 25.82
CA TRP A 260 -28.75 17.26 24.98
C TRP A 260 -27.27 17.17 24.61
N GLY A 261 -26.59 16.09 25.01
CA GLY A 261 -25.17 15.88 24.71
C GLY A 261 -24.96 14.59 23.92
N ALA A 262 -24.12 14.66 22.89
CA ALA A 262 -23.67 13.50 22.15
C ALA A 262 -22.30 13.06 22.65
N ASP A 263 -22.23 11.86 23.21
CA ASP A 263 -21.03 11.30 23.83
C ASP A 263 -20.40 10.27 22.91
N VAL A 264 -19.14 10.52 22.52
CA VAL A 264 -18.42 9.67 21.58
C VAL A 264 -18.01 8.38 22.25
N GLY A 265 -18.42 7.26 21.66
CA GLY A 265 -18.16 5.88 22.09
C GLY A 265 -16.72 5.45 21.95
N GLN A 266 -16.37 4.29 22.53
CA GLN A 266 -15.04 3.71 22.37
C GLN A 266 -14.97 2.72 21.23
N ASN A 267 -15.75 1.64 21.31
CA ASN A 267 -15.59 0.46 20.46
C ASN A 267 -16.88 -0.02 19.83
N ALA A 268 -18.02 0.21 20.48
CA ALA A 268 -19.25 -0.48 20.13
C ALA A 268 -20.44 0.45 19.92
N PHE A 269 -20.56 1.52 20.72
CA PHE A 269 -21.77 2.34 20.73
C PHE A 269 -21.49 3.82 20.86
N GLU A 270 -22.22 4.61 20.08
CA GLU A 270 -22.30 6.05 20.26
C GLU A 270 -23.57 6.43 21.03
N GLU A 271 -23.54 7.53 21.80
CA GLU A 271 -24.61 7.88 22.72
C GLU A 271 -25.16 9.30 22.55
N ILE A 272 -26.45 9.46 22.82
CA ILE A 272 -27.10 10.74 23.11
C ILE A 272 -27.65 10.68 24.52
N ASN A 273 -27.20 11.62 25.35
CA ASN A 273 -27.54 11.76 26.76
C ASN A 273 -28.43 13.01 26.96
N LEU A 274 -29.48 12.86 27.77
CA LEU A 274 -30.19 14.00 28.34
C LEU A 274 -29.49 14.36 29.66
N ILE A 275 -28.63 15.37 29.62
CA ILE A 275 -27.68 15.66 30.69
C ILE A 275 -28.36 16.43 31.82
N GLU A 276 -28.57 15.76 32.94
CA GLU A 276 -29.16 16.32 34.15
C GLU A 276 -28.14 16.64 35.24
N LYS A 277 -28.51 17.61 36.08
CA LYS A 277 -27.75 18.06 37.25
C LYS A 277 -27.51 16.93 38.24
N GLY A 278 -26.24 16.62 38.50
CA GLY A 278 -25.79 15.54 39.37
C GLY A 278 -25.85 14.14 38.72
N GLY A 279 -26.10 14.07 37.41
CA GLY A 279 -26.13 12.81 36.67
C GLY A 279 -24.75 12.15 36.56
N ASN A 280 -24.75 10.81 36.64
CA ASN A 280 -23.57 9.97 36.42
C ASN A 280 -23.82 9.03 35.23
N TYR A 281 -23.20 9.28 34.09
CA TYR A 281 -23.46 8.52 32.86
C TYR A 281 -22.68 7.20 32.76
N GLY A 282 -21.97 6.84 33.83
CA GLY A 282 -21.45 5.50 34.03
C GLY A 282 -20.13 5.17 33.33
N TRP A 283 -19.58 6.05 32.48
CA TRP A 283 -18.25 5.85 31.90
C TRP A 283 -17.17 5.78 32.99
N ASN A 284 -16.20 4.85 32.94
CA ASN A 284 -15.99 3.82 31.91
C ASN A 284 -16.58 2.44 32.25
N ARG A 285 -17.45 2.33 33.25
CA ARG A 285 -18.11 1.07 33.61
C ARG A 285 -19.06 0.61 32.51
N PHE A 286 -19.77 1.53 31.89
CA PHE A 286 -20.73 1.25 30.82
C PHE A 286 -20.35 1.98 29.52
N GLU A 287 -20.65 1.31 28.41
CA GLU A 287 -20.76 1.91 27.07
C GLU A 287 -22.16 1.52 26.56
N ALA A 288 -23.01 2.51 26.39
CA ALA A 288 -24.45 2.42 26.34
C ALA A 288 -25.03 1.63 27.54
N GLU A 289 -25.69 0.50 27.26
CA GLU A 289 -26.19 -0.42 28.30
C GLU A 289 -25.23 -1.59 28.56
N SER A 290 -24.14 -1.70 27.80
CA SER A 290 -23.21 -2.81 27.88
C SER A 290 -22.12 -2.55 28.92
N GLN A 291 -21.66 -3.62 29.58
CA GLN A 291 -20.51 -3.58 30.49
C GLN A 291 -19.31 -4.23 29.80
N PRO A 292 -18.46 -3.46 29.10
CA PRO A 292 -17.32 -4.00 28.39
C PRO A 292 -16.26 -4.58 29.35
N SER A 293 -15.39 -5.45 28.83
CA SER A 293 -14.33 -6.10 29.62
C SER A 293 -13.42 -5.09 30.33
N TYR A 294 -13.03 -4.02 29.63
CA TYR A 294 -12.23 -2.92 30.20
C TYR A 294 -12.95 -2.15 31.31
N GLY A 295 -14.27 -2.07 31.28
CA GLY A 295 -15.10 -1.38 32.28
C GLY A 295 -15.51 -2.27 33.47
N SER A 296 -15.28 -3.57 33.39
CA SER A 296 -15.80 -4.56 34.34
C SER A 296 -15.37 -4.34 35.80
N GLY A 297 -14.15 -3.80 35.99
CA GLY A 297 -13.57 -3.50 37.30
C GLY A 297 -13.91 -2.12 37.86
N THR A 298 -14.60 -1.25 37.10
CA THR A 298 -14.89 0.12 37.52
C THR A 298 -16.11 0.18 38.44
N SER A 299 -15.96 0.85 39.59
CA SER A 299 -17.07 1.12 40.52
C SER A 299 -17.64 2.51 40.27
N LEU A 300 -18.96 2.64 40.32
CA LEU A 300 -19.61 3.93 40.19
C LEU A 300 -19.41 4.76 41.47
N VAL A 301 -19.07 6.04 41.32
CA VAL A 301 -18.88 6.96 42.45
C VAL A 301 -20.21 7.44 43.04
N THR A 302 -21.27 7.46 42.22
CA THR A 302 -22.64 7.73 42.62
C THR A 302 -23.60 6.76 41.94
N THR A 303 -24.74 6.48 42.59
CA THR A 303 -25.78 5.57 42.08
C THR A 303 -27.18 6.15 42.32
N PRO A 304 -28.16 5.87 41.45
CA PRO A 304 -28.05 5.10 40.20
C PRO A 304 -27.26 5.86 39.13
N ASP A 305 -26.73 5.14 38.14
CA ASP A 305 -26.26 5.73 36.89
C ASP A 305 -27.44 6.20 36.01
N SER A 306 -27.16 7.17 35.15
CA SER A 306 -28.05 7.67 34.12
C SER A 306 -27.76 6.92 32.82
N LYS A 307 -28.79 6.31 32.23
CA LYS A 307 -28.67 5.64 30.92
C LYS A 307 -28.80 6.64 29.78
N PRO A 308 -28.17 6.37 28.63
CA PRO A 308 -28.36 7.20 27.45
C PRO A 308 -29.82 7.20 27.02
N LEU A 309 -30.24 8.35 26.51
CA LEU A 309 -31.56 8.50 25.93
C LEU A 309 -31.68 7.69 24.64
N PHE A 310 -30.59 7.66 23.85
CA PHE A 310 -30.50 6.91 22.61
C PHE A 310 -29.04 6.48 22.37
N TYR A 311 -28.85 5.34 21.72
CA TYR A 311 -27.54 4.88 21.28
C TYR A 311 -27.66 4.07 19.99
N TYR A 312 -26.57 3.97 19.23
CA TYR A 312 -26.48 3.13 18.04
C TYR A 312 -25.13 2.41 17.98
N ASP A 313 -25.09 1.26 17.32
CA ASP A 313 -23.88 0.45 17.17
C ASP A 313 -23.09 0.80 15.90
N HIS A 314 -21.86 0.27 15.81
CA HIS A 314 -20.98 0.51 14.65
C HIS A 314 -21.21 -0.46 13.46
N ASN A 315 -22.23 -1.34 13.51
CA ASN A 315 -22.40 -2.41 12.52
C ASN A 315 -22.75 -1.88 11.12
N SER A 316 -23.37 -0.71 11.03
CA SER A 316 -23.75 -0.08 9.76
C SER A 316 -22.68 0.89 9.22
N GLY A 317 -21.49 0.93 9.82
CA GLY A 317 -20.41 1.85 9.45
C GLY A 317 -20.56 3.28 9.99
N ASP A 318 -21.46 3.50 10.94
CA ASP A 318 -21.40 4.67 11.84
C ASP A 318 -20.31 4.42 12.88
N VAL A 319 -19.51 5.41 13.23
CA VAL A 319 -18.29 5.18 14.03
C VAL A 319 -18.04 6.27 15.07
N SER A 320 -18.59 7.47 14.90
CA SER A 320 -18.26 8.59 15.78
C SER A 320 -19.35 9.65 15.71
N ILE A 321 -20.15 9.77 16.77
CA ILE A 321 -21.23 10.75 16.83
C ILE A 321 -20.67 12.16 16.95
N THR A 322 -21.12 13.06 16.06
CA THR A 322 -20.75 14.47 16.13
C THR A 322 -21.64 15.24 17.11
N GLY A 323 -22.87 14.77 17.31
CA GLY A 323 -23.93 15.50 18.00
C GLY A 323 -24.60 16.54 17.12
N GLY A 324 -25.33 17.47 17.73
CA GLY A 324 -26.02 18.51 16.99
C GLY A 324 -26.93 19.42 17.83
N TYR A 325 -28.03 19.85 17.22
CA TYR A 325 -28.86 20.96 17.72
C TYR A 325 -30.34 20.60 17.73
N TRP A 326 -31.05 21.14 18.72
CA TRP A 326 -32.50 21.27 18.63
C TRP A 326 -32.86 22.21 17.48
N TYR A 327 -33.61 21.73 16.49
CA TYR A 327 -33.93 22.54 15.30
C TYR A 327 -34.91 23.67 15.63
N LYS A 328 -34.52 24.91 15.36
CA LYS A 328 -35.30 26.14 15.61
C LYS A 328 -35.57 26.96 14.34
N GLY A 329 -35.14 26.46 13.19
CA GLY A 329 -35.20 27.17 11.92
C GLY A 329 -36.61 27.21 11.31
N GLY A 330 -36.74 27.96 10.23
CA GLY A 330 -37.98 28.20 9.51
C GLY A 330 -38.36 27.13 8.50
N LEU A 331 -37.53 26.12 8.21
CA LEU A 331 -37.83 25.05 7.25
C LEU A 331 -39.05 24.25 7.73
N GLN A 332 -40.14 24.35 6.98
CA GLN A 332 -41.41 23.69 7.31
C GLN A 332 -41.41 22.23 6.83
N ASP A 333 -40.72 21.37 7.58
CA ASP A 333 -40.76 19.91 7.39
C ASP A 333 -41.10 19.23 8.72
N SER A 334 -42.08 18.33 8.72
CA SER A 334 -42.49 17.59 9.94
C SER A 334 -41.35 16.75 10.53
N ARG A 335 -40.35 16.43 9.72
CA ARG A 335 -39.17 15.67 10.16
C ARG A 335 -38.27 16.45 11.10
N LEU A 336 -38.29 17.78 11.01
CA LEU A 336 -37.44 18.67 11.81
C LEU A 336 -38.17 19.27 13.01
N GLN A 337 -39.50 19.16 13.08
CA GLN A 337 -40.28 19.69 14.20
C GLN A 337 -40.01 18.90 15.49
N ASN A 338 -39.71 19.64 16.56
CA ASN A 338 -39.41 19.12 17.90
C ASN A 338 -38.33 18.02 17.88
N ALA A 339 -37.30 18.21 17.07
CA ALA A 339 -36.26 17.23 16.86
C ALA A 339 -34.88 17.77 17.26
N TYR A 340 -34.10 16.91 17.90
CA TYR A 340 -32.65 17.03 18.01
C TYR A 340 -32.02 16.45 16.75
N VAL A 341 -31.48 17.32 15.90
CA VAL A 341 -30.83 16.93 14.66
C VAL A 341 -29.35 16.74 14.92
N TYR A 342 -28.83 15.57 14.58
CA TYR A 342 -27.44 15.19 14.84
C TYR A 342 -26.87 14.37 13.68
N GLY A 343 -25.55 14.18 13.64
CA GLY A 343 -24.92 13.36 12.62
C GLY A 343 -23.73 12.55 13.13
N ASP A 344 -23.23 11.69 12.26
CA ASP A 344 -22.03 10.89 12.46
C ASP A 344 -20.87 11.44 11.60
N TYR A 345 -19.71 11.60 12.23
CA TYR A 345 -18.50 12.15 11.62
C TYR A 345 -18.04 11.34 10.42
N VAL A 346 -18.10 10.00 10.51
CA VAL A 346 -17.51 9.08 9.53
C VAL A 346 -18.48 8.75 8.41
N SER A 347 -19.69 8.31 8.76
CA SER A 347 -20.67 7.87 7.77
C SER A 347 -21.32 9.03 7.03
N GLY A 348 -21.30 10.23 7.62
CA GLY A 348 -21.97 11.40 7.09
C GLY A 348 -23.50 11.30 7.14
N ARG A 349 -24.07 10.34 7.87
CA ARG A 349 -25.50 10.27 8.09
C ARG A 349 -25.96 11.34 9.08
N VAL A 350 -27.14 11.90 8.82
CA VAL A 350 -27.79 12.91 9.66
C VAL A 350 -29.20 12.45 9.97
N TRP A 351 -29.56 12.48 11.25
CA TRP A 351 -30.86 12.04 11.74
C TRP A 351 -31.57 13.12 12.54
N ALA A 352 -32.88 12.95 12.70
CA ALA A 352 -33.73 13.68 13.61
C ALA A 352 -34.21 12.75 14.75
N LEU A 353 -33.76 13.03 15.97
CA LEU A 353 -34.17 12.34 17.19
C LEU A 353 -35.29 13.10 17.89
N ARG A 354 -36.31 12.39 18.37
CA ARG A 354 -37.39 12.96 19.19
C ARG A 354 -37.61 12.13 20.43
N TYR A 355 -37.93 12.80 21.52
CA TYR A 355 -38.24 12.18 22.79
C TYR A 355 -39.60 12.67 23.31
N ASP A 356 -40.51 11.71 23.50
CA ASP A 356 -41.76 11.95 24.19
C ASP A 356 -41.59 11.56 25.67
N GLU A 357 -41.57 12.57 26.52
CA GLU A 357 -41.37 12.41 27.96
C GLU A 357 -42.54 11.70 28.66
N ALA A 358 -43.77 11.86 28.16
CA ALA A 358 -44.95 11.26 28.78
C ALA A 358 -44.98 9.74 28.58
N SER A 359 -44.56 9.28 27.40
CA SER A 359 -44.49 7.85 27.06
C SER A 359 -43.09 7.25 27.27
N LYS A 360 -42.07 8.09 27.50
CA LYS A 360 -40.65 7.72 27.54
C LYS A 360 -40.17 7.00 26.29
N THR A 361 -40.71 7.36 25.13
CA THR A 361 -40.33 6.75 23.85
C THR A 361 -39.45 7.69 23.04
N VAL A 362 -38.49 7.09 22.34
CA VAL A 362 -37.61 7.78 21.41
C VAL A 362 -37.91 7.32 19.98
N SER A 363 -37.93 8.27 19.05
CA SER A 363 -37.99 7.99 17.61
C SER A 363 -36.78 8.59 16.92
N ASN A 364 -36.13 7.84 16.04
CA ASN A 364 -35.00 8.30 15.26
C ASN A 364 -35.30 8.16 13.76
N GLU A 365 -35.06 9.22 12.99
CA GLU A 365 -35.41 9.28 11.57
C GLU A 365 -34.21 9.76 10.75
N LEU A 366 -33.75 8.95 9.78
CA LEU A 366 -32.68 9.35 8.87
C LEU A 366 -33.19 10.44 7.92
N LEU A 367 -32.50 11.58 7.89
CA LEU A 367 -32.83 12.68 7.00
C LEU A 367 -32.12 12.50 5.65
N PHE A 368 -30.80 12.36 5.70
CA PHE A 368 -29.94 12.18 4.52
C PHE A 368 -28.58 11.58 4.92
N LYS A 369 -27.82 11.15 3.93
CA LYS A 369 -26.40 10.78 4.05
C LYS A 369 -25.57 11.69 3.15
N THR A 370 -24.45 12.20 3.64
CA THR A 370 -23.55 12.98 2.79
C THR A 370 -22.80 12.08 1.81
N ASN A 371 -22.42 12.66 0.67
CA ASN A 371 -21.54 11.99 -0.26
C ASN A 371 -20.06 12.14 0.17
N GLY A 372 -19.69 11.50 1.27
CA GLY A 372 -18.32 11.44 1.79
C GLY A 372 -17.77 12.72 2.40
N THR A 373 -18.65 13.59 2.87
CA THR A 373 -18.28 14.74 3.70
C THR A 373 -18.25 14.30 5.15
N TYR A 374 -17.10 14.41 5.81
CA TYR A 374 -17.03 14.24 7.27
C TYR A 374 -17.67 15.43 7.97
N ILE A 375 -18.56 15.15 8.92
CA ILE A 375 -19.33 16.15 9.65
C ILE A 375 -18.61 16.46 10.96
N SER A 376 -17.84 17.54 11.01
CA SER A 376 -17.09 17.91 12.23
C SER A 376 -17.94 18.58 13.31
N SER A 377 -18.97 19.30 12.91
CA SER A 377 -19.88 20.01 13.83
C SER A 377 -21.15 20.43 13.11
N PHE A 378 -22.10 20.90 13.90
CA PHE A 378 -23.23 21.71 13.46
C PHE A 378 -23.10 23.15 13.97
N GLY A 379 -23.90 24.06 13.43
CA GLY A 379 -24.04 25.42 13.91
C GLY A 379 -25.34 26.06 13.45
N GLU A 380 -25.75 27.12 14.14
CA GLU A 380 -26.99 27.84 13.89
C GLU A 380 -26.70 29.31 13.52
N ASP A 381 -27.52 29.87 12.64
CA ASP A 381 -27.55 31.33 12.43
C ASP A 381 -28.49 32.04 13.43
N GLU A 382 -28.58 33.38 13.37
CA GLU A 382 -29.45 34.15 14.29
C GLU A 382 -30.95 33.81 14.13
N SER A 383 -31.36 33.21 13.01
CA SER A 383 -32.74 32.79 12.77
C SER A 383 -33.01 31.35 13.21
N GLY A 384 -31.99 30.65 13.73
CA GLY A 384 -32.06 29.25 14.12
C GLY A 384 -31.97 28.26 12.95
N GLU A 385 -31.63 28.72 11.74
CA GLU A 385 -31.38 27.80 10.63
C GLU A 385 -30.15 26.97 10.91
N LEU A 386 -30.24 25.68 10.57
CA LEU A 386 -29.22 24.72 10.93
C LEU A 386 -28.27 24.45 9.75
N TYR A 387 -26.99 24.37 10.10
CA TYR A 387 -25.90 24.08 9.19
C TYR A 387 -25.05 22.94 9.76
N PHE A 388 -24.36 22.23 8.87
CA PHE A 388 -23.29 21.31 9.25
C PHE A 388 -22.00 21.68 8.53
N LEU A 389 -20.88 21.37 9.19
CA LEU A 389 -19.54 21.74 8.78
C LEU A 389 -18.83 20.50 8.23
N GLY A 390 -18.26 20.61 7.03
CA GLY A 390 -17.33 19.62 6.51
C GLY A 390 -15.98 19.67 7.23
N TYR A 391 -15.19 18.60 7.15
CA TYR A 391 -13.85 18.54 7.74
C TYR A 391 -12.75 18.24 6.70
N SER A 392 -11.98 19.24 6.33
CA SER A 392 -10.75 19.18 5.51
C SER A 392 -10.05 20.54 5.54
N ASN A 393 -8.88 20.67 4.91
CA ASN A 393 -8.21 21.97 4.75
C ASN A 393 -8.90 22.91 3.73
N THR A 394 -9.93 22.41 3.03
CA THR A 394 -10.72 23.12 2.00
C THR A 394 -12.23 22.89 2.20
N ALA A 395 -12.63 22.69 3.46
CA ALA A 395 -13.98 22.30 3.84
C ALA A 395 -15.04 23.31 3.42
N ARG A 396 -16.26 22.80 3.24
CA ARG A 396 -17.46 23.61 2.95
C ARG A 396 -18.44 23.52 4.10
N ILE A 397 -19.33 24.50 4.19
CA ILE A 397 -20.44 24.54 5.14
C ILE A 397 -21.73 24.34 4.36
N TYR A 398 -22.61 23.52 4.90
CA TYR A 398 -23.85 23.12 4.24
C TYR A 398 -25.06 23.51 5.09
N ARG A 399 -26.10 24.02 4.46
CA ARG A 399 -27.37 24.37 5.09
C ARG A 399 -28.39 23.26 4.83
N LEU A 400 -29.23 22.94 5.80
CA LEU A 400 -30.37 22.06 5.59
C LEU A 400 -31.37 22.69 4.61
N SER A 401 -31.91 21.89 3.70
CA SER A 401 -32.83 22.35 2.65
C SER A 401 -33.94 21.33 2.41
N GLY A 402 -35.15 21.82 2.16
CA GLY A 402 -36.27 21.01 1.67
C GLY A 402 -36.58 21.24 0.19
N ASN A 403 -35.75 22.00 -0.52
CA ASN A 403 -35.99 22.38 -1.92
C ASN A 403 -34.86 21.95 -2.88
N SER A 404 -33.80 21.31 -2.37
CA SER A 404 -32.74 20.72 -3.19
C SER A 404 -32.97 19.23 -3.40
N SER A 405 -32.39 18.69 -4.46
CA SER A 405 -32.21 17.24 -4.61
C SER A 405 -30.93 16.82 -3.89
N GLU A 406 -30.89 15.56 -3.45
CA GLU A 406 -29.63 14.95 -3.01
C GLU A 406 -28.57 15.01 -4.14
N PRO A 407 -27.27 14.95 -3.82
CA PRO A 407 -26.23 14.85 -4.83
C PRO A 407 -26.54 13.73 -5.82
N GLU A 408 -26.55 14.05 -7.13
CA GLU A 408 -26.81 13.03 -8.14
C GLU A 408 -25.74 11.94 -8.08
N THR A 409 -26.20 10.70 -8.02
CA THR A 409 -25.36 9.51 -8.18
C THR A 409 -25.64 8.88 -9.53
N ILE A 410 -24.61 8.33 -10.13
CA ILE A 410 -24.65 7.69 -11.44
C ILE A 410 -24.67 6.19 -11.22
N GLN A 411 -25.81 5.56 -11.50
CA GLN A 411 -25.87 4.11 -11.61
C GLN A 411 -25.01 3.66 -12.79
N VAL A 412 -24.11 2.72 -12.56
CA VAL A 412 -23.20 2.19 -13.58
C VAL A 412 -23.37 0.67 -13.66
N ASN A 413 -23.13 0.12 -14.85
CA ASN A 413 -23.05 -1.32 -14.98
C ASN A 413 -21.75 -1.81 -14.34
N GLY A 414 -21.86 -2.80 -13.45
CA GLY A 414 -20.71 -3.49 -12.91
C GLY A 414 -20.17 -4.57 -13.84
N VAL A 415 -19.01 -5.09 -13.46
CA VAL A 415 -18.33 -6.21 -14.11
C VAL A 415 -18.37 -7.45 -13.23
N GLY A 416 -18.42 -8.63 -13.84
CA GLY A 416 -18.44 -9.92 -13.14
C GLY A 416 -19.74 -10.20 -12.37
N ASN A 417 -19.77 -11.34 -11.68
CA ASN A 417 -20.93 -11.83 -10.94
C ASN A 417 -20.58 -12.16 -9.50
N TRP A 418 -21.61 -12.06 -8.65
CA TRP A 418 -21.56 -12.47 -7.26
C TRP A 418 -22.17 -13.85 -7.07
N THR A 419 -21.49 -14.71 -6.32
CA THR A 419 -21.95 -16.03 -5.92
C THR A 419 -21.96 -16.14 -4.38
N PRO A 420 -23.09 -16.45 -3.74
CA PRO A 420 -23.15 -16.70 -2.30
C PRO A 420 -22.50 -18.04 -1.93
N LEU A 421 -21.94 -18.16 -0.72
CA LEU A 421 -21.40 -19.42 -0.19
C LEU A 421 -22.41 -20.02 0.81
N ASP A 422 -23.36 -20.80 0.30
CA ASP A 422 -24.43 -21.44 1.09
C ASP A 422 -25.16 -20.45 2.03
N ALA A 423 -25.08 -20.68 3.34
CA ALA A 423 -25.70 -19.85 4.38
C ALA A 423 -24.76 -18.74 4.89
N GLY A 424 -23.52 -18.67 4.41
CA GLY A 424 -22.49 -17.75 4.89
C GLY A 424 -22.18 -17.92 6.37
N THR A 425 -21.91 -16.83 7.07
CA THR A 425 -21.65 -16.82 8.53
C THR A 425 -22.74 -16.05 9.30
N ASN A 426 -22.92 -16.37 10.58
CA ASN A 426 -23.88 -15.67 11.45
C ASN A 426 -23.33 -14.41 12.15
N GLY A 427 -22.16 -13.94 11.72
CA GLY A 427 -21.46 -12.77 12.26
C GLY A 427 -20.33 -12.34 11.33
N THR A 428 -19.66 -11.25 11.69
CA THR A 428 -18.70 -10.56 10.83
C THR A 428 -17.50 -11.43 10.45
N VAL A 429 -17.13 -11.42 9.17
CA VAL A 429 -15.85 -11.96 8.67
C VAL A 429 -14.82 -10.84 8.63
N GLU A 430 -13.67 -11.03 9.27
CA GLU A 430 -12.61 -10.01 9.40
C GLU A 430 -11.36 -10.32 8.58
N CYS A 431 -11.10 -11.59 8.28
CA CYS A 431 -9.93 -12.01 7.52
C CYS A 431 -10.15 -13.32 6.77
N LEU A 432 -9.42 -13.49 5.67
CA LEU A 432 -9.52 -14.59 4.73
C LEU A 432 -8.10 -14.98 4.28
N ILE A 433 -7.82 -16.28 4.18
CA ILE A 433 -6.57 -16.82 3.60
C ILE A 433 -6.84 -18.22 3.04
N THR A 434 -6.00 -18.74 2.15
CA THR A 434 -6.03 -20.17 1.78
C THR A 434 -4.94 -20.96 2.47
N ASP A 435 -5.23 -22.21 2.82
CA ASP A 435 -4.21 -23.17 3.27
C ASP A 435 -3.41 -23.75 2.10
N SER A 436 -2.40 -24.58 2.41
CA SER A 436 -1.55 -25.23 1.39
C SER A 436 -2.30 -26.21 0.46
N ASN A 437 -3.55 -26.55 0.77
CA ASN A 437 -4.40 -27.43 -0.05
C ASN A 437 -5.41 -26.63 -0.88
N GLY A 438 -5.37 -25.29 -0.81
CA GLY A 438 -6.32 -24.41 -1.49
C GLY A 438 -7.68 -24.27 -0.79
N ASN A 439 -7.82 -24.73 0.47
CA ASN A 439 -9.04 -24.51 1.23
C ASN A 439 -9.07 -23.08 1.77
N LEU A 440 -10.22 -22.41 1.67
CA LEU A 440 -10.40 -21.09 2.23
C LEU A 440 -10.60 -21.18 3.75
N ILE A 441 -9.78 -20.45 4.49
CA ILE A 441 -9.85 -20.29 5.93
C ILE A 441 -10.45 -18.92 6.23
N ILE A 442 -11.48 -18.91 7.08
CA ILE A 442 -12.33 -17.75 7.33
C ILE A 442 -12.27 -17.44 8.82
N GLY A 443 -11.78 -16.24 9.16
CA GLY A 443 -11.67 -15.74 10.53
C GLY A 443 -12.55 -14.53 10.78
N GLY A 444 -13.07 -14.37 11.99
CA GLY A 444 -13.90 -13.22 12.33
C GLY A 444 -14.53 -13.29 13.72
N ASN A 445 -15.75 -12.76 13.84
CA ASN A 445 -16.58 -12.83 15.05
C ASN A 445 -17.91 -13.53 14.74
N PHE A 446 -17.90 -14.86 14.79
CA PHE A 446 -19.07 -15.68 14.45
C PHE A 446 -18.99 -17.07 15.12
N SER A 447 -20.17 -17.67 15.30
CA SER A 447 -20.33 -18.98 15.95
C SER A 447 -20.83 -20.08 15.00
N SER A 448 -21.15 -19.72 13.75
CA SER A 448 -21.61 -20.63 12.71
C SER A 448 -21.13 -20.19 11.32
N GLY A 449 -20.62 -21.14 10.53
CA GLY A 449 -20.29 -20.97 9.10
C GLY A 449 -20.91 -22.09 8.27
N GLY A 450 -21.68 -21.77 7.22
CA GLY A 450 -22.45 -22.75 6.43
C GLY A 450 -23.46 -23.56 7.26
N GLY A 451 -23.90 -23.04 8.41
CA GLY A 451 -24.73 -23.75 9.38
C GLY A 451 -23.98 -24.73 10.30
N VAL A 452 -22.66 -24.86 10.16
CA VAL A 452 -21.79 -25.65 11.03
C VAL A 452 -21.33 -24.80 12.21
N SER A 453 -21.41 -25.32 13.43
CA SER A 453 -20.91 -24.63 14.62
C SER A 453 -19.38 -24.57 14.60
N VAL A 454 -18.85 -23.36 14.79
CA VAL A 454 -17.41 -23.04 14.74
C VAL A 454 -17.08 -22.04 15.85
N GLY A 455 -15.81 -21.97 16.24
CA GLY A 455 -15.33 -20.98 17.21
C GLY A 455 -14.58 -19.85 16.51
N ASN A 456 -15.25 -18.95 15.80
CA ASN A 456 -14.65 -17.83 15.07
C ASN A 456 -13.68 -18.20 13.92
N LEU A 457 -13.47 -19.49 13.64
CA LEU A 457 -12.56 -20.00 12.61
C LEU A 457 -13.23 -21.14 11.82
N ALA A 458 -13.55 -20.88 10.56
CA ALA A 458 -14.17 -21.85 9.65
C ALA A 458 -13.26 -22.19 8.48
N MET A 459 -13.56 -23.31 7.83
CA MET A 459 -12.96 -23.74 6.58
C MET A 459 -14.05 -23.98 5.54
N TYR A 460 -13.79 -23.54 4.31
CA TYR A 460 -14.58 -23.87 3.12
C TYR A 460 -13.66 -24.56 2.11
N ASP A 461 -13.93 -25.84 1.85
CA ASP A 461 -13.09 -26.67 0.98
C ASP A 461 -13.40 -26.48 -0.52
N SER A 462 -12.51 -26.98 -1.38
CA SER A 462 -12.68 -26.92 -2.84
C SER A 462 -13.87 -27.71 -3.39
N ASN A 463 -14.50 -28.56 -2.57
CA ASN A 463 -15.73 -29.26 -2.92
C ASN A 463 -16.99 -28.50 -2.47
N GLY A 464 -16.82 -27.30 -1.90
CA GLY A 464 -17.90 -26.44 -1.42
C GLY A 464 -18.47 -26.83 -0.06
N ASN A 465 -17.70 -27.51 0.80
CA ASN A 465 -18.17 -27.92 2.13
C ASN A 465 -17.62 -27.03 3.23
N TRP A 466 -18.52 -26.61 4.12
CA TRP A 466 -18.19 -25.92 5.36
C TRP A 466 -17.81 -26.88 6.47
N SER A 467 -16.78 -26.53 7.23
CA SER A 467 -16.41 -27.22 8.46
C SER A 467 -15.71 -26.27 9.43
N ALA A 468 -15.58 -26.68 10.69
CA ALA A 468 -14.64 -26.03 11.59
C ALA A 468 -13.21 -26.37 11.12
N TYR A 469 -12.34 -25.37 10.94
CA TYR A 469 -10.93 -25.64 10.60
C TYR A 469 -10.26 -26.45 11.72
N THR A 470 -10.49 -26.03 12.98
CA THR A 470 -10.13 -26.74 14.21
C THR A 470 -11.10 -26.31 15.33
N SER A 471 -10.81 -26.65 16.58
CA SER A 471 -11.35 -25.93 17.75
C SER A 471 -10.81 -24.49 17.74
N GLY A 472 -11.65 -23.51 17.45
CA GLY A 472 -11.25 -22.10 17.32
C GLY A 472 -11.11 -21.34 18.64
N SER A 473 -11.34 -20.03 18.64
CA SER A 473 -11.05 -19.10 19.74
C SER A 473 -12.27 -18.70 20.56
N ASN A 474 -12.03 -18.19 21.77
CA ASN A 474 -13.08 -17.64 22.66
C ASN A 474 -13.41 -16.15 22.43
N GLY A 475 -12.74 -15.52 21.45
CA GLY A 475 -12.95 -14.14 21.03
C GLY A 475 -12.61 -13.95 19.56
N PRO A 476 -12.86 -12.76 18.99
CA PRO A 476 -12.74 -12.53 17.55
C PRO A 476 -11.31 -12.73 17.03
N ILE A 477 -11.23 -13.30 15.81
CA ILE A 477 -10.02 -13.37 15.01
C ILE A 477 -10.03 -12.18 14.05
N LEU A 478 -8.97 -11.37 14.08
CA LEU A 478 -8.87 -10.12 13.31
C LEU A 478 -7.94 -10.25 12.10
N ASP A 479 -6.97 -11.16 12.14
CA ASP A 479 -6.03 -11.37 11.05
C ASP A 479 -5.38 -12.75 11.08
N MET A 480 -4.94 -13.21 9.91
CA MET A 480 -4.28 -14.52 9.74
C MET A 480 -3.12 -14.41 8.75
N ALA A 481 -2.08 -15.22 8.97
CA ALA A 481 -0.93 -15.31 8.07
C ALA A 481 -0.34 -16.72 8.06
N LEU A 482 0.22 -17.14 6.92
CA LEU A 482 0.95 -18.41 6.81
C LEU A 482 2.46 -18.17 6.87
N SER A 483 3.17 -19.02 7.63
CA SER A 483 4.64 -19.05 7.55
C SER A 483 5.12 -19.80 6.31
N ALA A 484 6.41 -19.67 5.97
CA ALA A 484 7.02 -20.41 4.86
C ALA A 484 6.87 -21.95 4.96
N ASN A 485 6.67 -22.47 6.17
CA ASN A 485 6.48 -23.90 6.41
C ASN A 485 4.99 -24.33 6.42
N GLY A 486 4.07 -23.41 6.12
CA GLY A 486 2.63 -23.68 6.07
C GLY A 486 1.93 -23.67 7.44
N ASN A 487 2.56 -23.15 8.49
CA ASN A 487 1.88 -22.98 9.79
C ASN A 487 0.93 -21.78 9.71
N LEU A 488 -0.32 -21.96 10.18
CA LEU A 488 -1.31 -20.89 10.26
C LEU A 488 -1.15 -20.11 11.55
N PHE A 489 -0.82 -18.83 11.45
CA PHE A 489 -0.83 -17.88 12.55
C PHE A 489 -2.17 -17.15 12.57
N VAL A 490 -2.72 -16.98 13.77
CA VAL A 490 -4.00 -16.34 14.01
C VAL A 490 -3.80 -15.28 15.08
N ALA A 491 -4.30 -14.06 14.81
CA ALA A 491 -4.25 -12.92 15.71
C ALA A 491 -5.62 -12.29 15.91
N GLY A 492 -5.86 -11.70 17.09
CA GLY A 492 -7.13 -11.04 17.39
C GLY A 492 -7.25 -10.58 18.85
N ASP A 493 -8.48 -10.58 19.36
CA ASP A 493 -8.82 -10.29 20.75
C ASP A 493 -9.38 -11.56 21.40
N PHE A 494 -8.49 -12.41 21.92
CA PHE A 494 -8.87 -13.68 22.55
C PHE A 494 -7.87 -14.08 23.64
N SER A 495 -8.31 -14.94 24.55
CA SER A 495 -7.46 -15.47 25.65
C SER A 495 -7.28 -16.99 25.58
N GLU A 496 -8.03 -17.66 24.72
CA GLU A 496 -7.96 -19.10 24.51
C GLU A 496 -8.23 -19.43 23.04
N ILE A 497 -7.48 -20.40 22.51
CA ILE A 497 -7.73 -21.01 21.20
C ILE A 497 -7.46 -22.50 21.26
N GLY A 498 -8.36 -23.29 20.70
CA GLY A 498 -8.26 -24.75 20.71
C GLY A 498 -8.07 -25.39 22.08
N GLY A 499 -8.64 -24.78 23.13
CA GLY A 499 -8.53 -25.27 24.51
C GLY A 499 -7.19 -24.99 25.18
N ILE A 500 -6.28 -24.23 24.55
CA ILE A 500 -5.04 -23.77 25.17
C ILE A 500 -5.10 -22.27 25.49
N PRO A 501 -4.52 -21.82 26.63
CA PRO A 501 -4.34 -20.40 26.88
C PRO A 501 -3.40 -19.77 25.84
N ALA A 502 -3.89 -18.74 25.15
CA ALA A 502 -3.10 -17.97 24.19
C ALA A 502 -3.69 -16.56 24.13
N ASN A 503 -2.92 -15.56 24.53
CA ASN A 503 -3.39 -14.18 24.56
C ASN A 503 -3.12 -13.53 23.19
N ASN A 504 -4.19 -13.27 22.44
CA ASN A 504 -4.26 -12.49 21.21
C ASN A 504 -3.50 -13.05 19.99
N ILE A 505 -2.67 -14.08 20.16
CA ILE A 505 -1.92 -14.71 19.07
C ILE A 505 -1.55 -16.17 19.35
N ALA A 506 -1.69 -17.02 18.33
CA ALA A 506 -1.27 -18.43 18.35
C ALA A 506 -0.93 -18.91 16.93
N TYR A 507 -0.31 -20.08 16.83
CA TYR A 507 -0.18 -20.77 15.53
C TYR A 507 -0.57 -22.24 15.58
N TYR A 508 -1.11 -22.72 14.47
CA TYR A 508 -1.43 -24.12 14.21
C TYR A 508 -0.36 -24.71 13.29
N ASN A 509 0.21 -25.85 13.68
CA ASN A 509 1.31 -26.50 12.96
C ASN A 509 0.89 -27.73 12.14
N GLY A 510 -0.42 -27.91 11.91
CA GLY A 510 -0.99 -29.09 11.27
C GLY A 510 -1.54 -30.13 12.25
N ASP A 511 -1.00 -30.17 13.49
CA ASP A 511 -1.41 -31.12 14.52
C ASP A 511 -1.99 -30.45 15.78
N ASN A 512 -1.37 -29.36 16.24
CA ASN A 512 -1.70 -28.72 17.52
C ASN A 512 -1.59 -27.19 17.43
N TRP A 513 -2.40 -26.53 18.27
CA TRP A 513 -2.23 -25.11 18.59
C TRP A 513 -1.04 -24.90 19.52
N ASN A 514 -0.31 -23.80 19.28
CA ASN A 514 0.85 -23.39 20.06
C ASN A 514 0.77 -21.89 20.37
N SER A 515 1.03 -21.50 21.62
CA SER A 515 1.14 -20.09 22.00
C SER A 515 2.50 -19.50 21.61
N LEU A 516 2.54 -18.18 21.40
CA LEU A 516 3.80 -17.42 21.22
C LEU A 516 4.22 -16.82 22.56
N GLY A 517 4.79 -17.68 23.43
CA GLY A 517 5.09 -17.32 24.81
C GLY A 517 3.80 -16.94 25.56
N ASN A 518 3.79 -15.77 26.22
CA ASN A 518 2.62 -15.24 26.91
C ASN A 518 1.67 -14.41 26.01
N GLY A 519 1.97 -14.29 24.70
CA GLY A 519 1.22 -13.42 23.79
C GLY A 519 1.41 -11.93 24.09
N THR A 520 0.37 -11.12 23.90
CA THR A 520 0.38 -9.68 24.17
C THR A 520 -0.63 -9.31 25.26
N ASN A 521 -0.48 -8.13 25.89
CA ASN A 521 -1.42 -7.63 26.90
C ASN A 521 -2.64 -6.88 26.34
N GLY A 522 -2.77 -6.82 25.01
CA GLY A 522 -3.89 -6.21 24.29
C GLY A 522 -3.96 -6.75 22.86
N PRO A 523 -5.06 -6.48 22.15
CA PRO A 523 -5.39 -7.14 20.89
C PRO A 523 -4.37 -6.84 19.78
N ILE A 524 -4.18 -7.83 18.91
CA ILE A 524 -3.36 -7.69 17.69
C ILE A 524 -4.31 -7.52 16.50
N SER A 525 -4.20 -6.39 15.81
CA SER A 525 -5.07 -6.02 14.69
C SER A 525 -4.59 -6.60 13.36
N LYS A 526 -3.26 -6.67 13.16
CA LYS A 526 -2.64 -7.19 11.95
C LYS A 526 -1.36 -7.96 12.22
N ILE A 527 -1.14 -9.00 11.43
CA ILE A 527 0.09 -9.78 11.41
C ILE A 527 0.58 -9.95 9.96
N SER A 528 1.89 -9.95 9.78
CA SER A 528 2.49 -10.21 8.47
C SER A 528 3.87 -10.81 8.63
N PHE A 529 4.22 -11.75 7.75
CA PHE A 529 5.59 -12.23 7.68
C PHE A 529 6.44 -11.31 6.81
N ASP A 530 7.72 -11.25 7.14
CA ASP A 530 8.72 -10.73 6.21
C ASP A 530 8.76 -11.55 4.91
N LYS A 531 9.43 -11.05 3.87
CA LYS A 531 9.51 -11.73 2.56
C LYS A 531 10.12 -13.13 2.65
N SER A 532 10.94 -13.43 3.67
CA SER A 532 11.49 -14.78 3.89
C SER A 532 10.49 -15.76 4.49
N GLY A 533 9.38 -15.29 5.06
CA GLY A 533 8.39 -16.11 5.75
C GLY A 533 8.87 -16.63 7.12
N SER A 534 9.94 -16.05 7.68
CA SER A 534 10.61 -16.54 8.89
C SER A 534 10.42 -15.64 10.11
N VAL A 535 10.17 -14.35 9.91
CA VAL A 535 9.96 -13.36 10.97
C VAL A 535 8.54 -12.83 10.88
N LEU A 536 7.78 -13.02 11.96
CA LEU A 536 6.41 -12.51 12.05
C LEU A 536 6.40 -11.13 12.71
N TYR A 537 5.71 -10.17 12.10
CA TYR A 537 5.45 -8.85 12.69
C TYR A 537 4.00 -8.79 13.14
N ALA A 538 3.78 -8.29 14.35
CA ALA A 538 2.45 -8.14 14.95
C ALA A 538 2.24 -6.69 15.36
N GLY A 539 1.17 -6.07 14.83
CA GLY A 539 0.77 -4.70 15.11
C GLY A 539 -0.65 -4.63 15.69
N GLY A 540 -0.89 -3.75 16.67
CA GLY A 540 -2.19 -3.64 17.34
C GLY A 540 -2.22 -2.58 18.43
N VAL A 541 -2.96 -2.87 19.51
CA VAL A 541 -3.08 -2.01 20.71
C VAL A 541 -2.50 -2.76 21.90
N PHE A 542 -1.18 -2.63 22.15
CA PHE A 542 -0.54 -3.32 23.26
C PHE A 542 0.76 -2.62 23.69
N SER A 543 1.10 -2.76 24.97
CA SER A 543 2.34 -2.22 25.57
C SER A 543 3.33 -3.31 26.00
N ASN A 544 2.92 -4.58 25.89
CA ASN A 544 3.76 -5.74 26.19
C ASN A 544 3.57 -6.87 25.18
N ALA A 545 4.68 -7.48 24.78
CA ALA A 545 4.74 -8.74 24.05
C ALA A 545 5.60 -9.72 24.84
N GLY A 546 4.98 -10.74 25.44
CA GLY A 546 5.61 -11.53 26.49
C GLY A 546 5.94 -10.68 27.71
N GLU A 547 7.19 -10.73 28.16
CA GLU A 547 7.72 -9.86 29.22
C GLU A 547 8.38 -8.59 28.67
N LEU A 548 8.43 -8.43 27.35
CA LEU A 548 9.07 -7.29 26.69
C LEU A 548 8.14 -6.09 26.67
N THR A 549 8.61 -4.94 27.15
CA THR A 549 7.93 -3.65 26.94
C THR A 549 8.14 -3.19 25.51
N VAL A 550 7.04 -3.00 24.79
CA VAL A 550 6.98 -2.55 23.39
C VAL A 550 5.87 -1.51 23.27
N ASN A 551 5.74 -0.84 22.12
CA ASN A 551 4.62 0.07 21.89
C ASN A 551 3.96 -0.27 20.56
N ASN A 552 2.81 -0.95 20.62
CA ASN A 552 1.89 -1.26 19.52
C ASN A 552 2.44 -2.13 18.37
N ILE A 553 3.74 -2.46 18.37
CA ILE A 553 4.38 -3.37 17.43
C ILE A 553 5.50 -4.19 18.06
N ALA A 554 5.59 -5.45 17.68
CA ALA A 554 6.70 -6.36 18.00
C ALA A 554 6.92 -7.34 16.85
N LYS A 555 8.13 -7.92 16.78
CA LYS A 555 8.42 -9.04 15.88
C LYS A 555 8.71 -10.32 16.67
N TRP A 556 8.31 -11.46 16.12
CA TRP A 556 8.57 -12.79 16.67
C TRP A 556 9.57 -13.51 15.77
N GLU A 557 10.71 -13.86 16.34
CA GLU A 557 11.85 -14.43 15.64
C GLU A 557 12.53 -15.47 16.54
N ASN A 558 12.80 -16.65 16.01
CA ASN A 558 13.51 -17.73 16.73
C ASN A 558 12.93 -18.04 18.13
N GLY A 559 11.59 -18.01 18.25
CA GLY A 559 10.90 -18.32 19.50
C GLY A 559 10.90 -17.19 20.53
N ASN A 560 11.25 -15.96 20.17
CA ASN A 560 11.33 -14.82 21.07
C ASN A 560 10.65 -13.57 20.48
N TRP A 561 10.05 -12.77 21.35
CA TRP A 561 9.59 -11.42 21.03
C TRP A 561 10.75 -10.43 21.02
N LEU A 562 10.79 -9.55 20.03
CA LEU A 562 11.79 -8.50 19.86
C LEU A 562 11.09 -7.15 19.55
N SER A 563 11.69 -6.07 20.03
CA SER A 563 11.21 -4.70 19.83
C SER A 563 11.72 -4.13 18.50
N LEU A 564 10.92 -3.22 17.91
CA LEU A 564 11.36 -2.36 16.81
C LEU A 564 11.79 -1.01 17.39
N THR A 565 13.05 -0.91 17.78
CA THR A 565 13.63 0.25 18.44
C THR A 565 14.44 1.07 17.46
N ASP A 566 14.05 2.33 17.25
CA ASP A 566 14.77 3.25 16.40
C ASP A 566 16.20 3.44 16.89
N SER A 567 17.20 3.15 16.04
CA SER A 567 18.60 3.22 16.46
C SER A 567 19.06 4.65 16.76
N SER A 568 18.40 5.65 16.18
CA SER A 568 18.77 7.06 16.30
C SER A 568 18.18 7.73 17.52
N THR A 569 16.95 7.37 17.92
CA THR A 569 16.26 7.98 19.08
C THR A 569 16.23 7.06 20.31
N GLY A 570 16.41 5.76 20.13
CA GLY A 570 16.23 4.75 21.18
C GLY A 570 14.77 4.50 21.58
N ILE A 571 13.81 5.09 20.85
CA ILE A 571 12.38 4.94 21.14
C ILE A 571 11.82 3.75 20.36
N THR A 572 10.98 2.96 21.02
CA THR A 572 10.39 1.74 20.47
C THR A 572 8.98 1.98 19.94
N GLY A 573 8.70 1.43 18.76
CA GLY A 573 7.35 1.33 18.19
C GLY A 573 6.66 2.68 17.93
N THR A 574 5.34 2.70 18.07
CA THR A 574 4.50 3.88 17.80
C THR A 574 3.78 4.38 19.05
N ASN A 575 3.38 5.65 19.07
CA ASN A 575 2.65 6.22 20.22
C ASN A 575 1.15 5.87 20.26
N ASN A 576 0.61 5.23 19.22
CA ASN A 576 -0.78 4.78 19.16
C ASN A 576 -0.92 3.55 18.23
N GLU A 577 -2.15 3.06 18.04
CA GLU A 577 -2.39 1.75 17.45
C GLU A 577 -1.96 1.58 15.99
N ILE A 578 -1.63 0.34 15.63
CA ILE A 578 -1.36 -0.11 14.26
C ILE A 578 -2.54 -0.93 13.74
N ARG A 579 -2.88 -0.70 12.46
CA ARG A 579 -4.05 -1.27 11.77
C ARG A 579 -3.72 -1.88 10.41
N ALA A 580 -2.54 -1.62 9.85
CA ALA A 580 -2.08 -2.15 8.57
C ALA A 580 -0.57 -2.42 8.60
N LEU A 581 -0.14 -3.49 7.92
CA LEU A 581 1.26 -3.89 7.73
C LEU A 581 1.45 -4.34 6.27
N ALA A 582 2.52 -3.91 5.62
CA ALA A 582 2.90 -4.38 4.28
C ALA A 582 4.43 -4.32 4.08
N PHE A 583 4.98 -5.22 3.27
CA PHE A 583 6.41 -5.24 2.93
C PHE A 583 6.64 -4.90 1.46
N ASP A 584 7.65 -4.07 1.16
CA ASP A 584 8.13 -3.87 -0.21
C ASP A 584 9.09 -4.99 -0.65
N GLU A 585 9.58 -4.90 -1.90
CA GLU A 585 10.49 -5.90 -2.48
C GLU A 585 11.86 -5.92 -1.80
N GLU A 586 12.27 -4.82 -1.19
CA GLU A 586 13.50 -4.70 -0.40
C GLU A 586 13.31 -5.14 1.06
N ASN A 587 12.13 -5.65 1.44
CA ASN A 587 11.77 -6.10 2.78
C ASN A 587 11.71 -4.98 3.82
N ASN A 588 11.49 -3.73 3.40
CA ASN A 588 11.11 -2.64 4.30
C ASN A 588 9.66 -2.80 4.71
N LEU A 589 9.39 -2.61 6.00
CA LEU A 589 8.04 -2.67 6.54
C LEU A 589 7.38 -1.30 6.45
N TYR A 590 6.15 -1.25 5.96
CA TYR A 590 5.28 -0.09 6.00
C TYR A 590 4.11 -0.37 6.93
N ILE A 591 3.81 0.59 7.80
CA ILE A 591 2.75 0.47 8.78
C ILE A 591 1.74 1.61 8.62
N GLY A 592 0.48 1.30 8.85
CA GLY A 592 -0.63 2.25 8.90
C GLY A 592 -1.37 2.11 10.22
N GLY A 593 -1.91 3.22 10.75
CA GLY A 593 -2.64 3.20 12.01
C GLY A 593 -3.15 4.57 12.41
N ASN A 594 -3.31 4.81 13.72
CA ASN A 594 -3.76 6.10 14.28
C ASN A 594 -2.68 6.82 15.10
N PHE A 595 -1.42 6.48 14.87
CA PHE A 595 -0.26 7.07 15.56
C PHE A 595 0.19 8.38 14.92
N ASP A 596 0.87 9.22 15.70
CA ASP A 596 1.52 10.45 15.23
C ASP A 596 3.05 10.34 15.24
N LEU A 597 3.58 9.38 16.01
CA LEU A 597 4.99 9.15 16.20
C LEU A 597 5.33 7.68 15.93
N ALA A 598 6.41 7.46 15.19
CA ALA A 598 7.06 6.17 15.01
C ALA A 598 8.55 6.32 15.35
N GLY A 599 9.07 5.52 16.27
CA GLY A 599 10.45 5.67 16.73
C GLY A 599 10.74 7.06 17.32
N GLY A 600 9.74 7.75 17.88
CA GLY A 600 9.85 9.12 18.37
C GLY A 600 9.92 10.21 17.30
N ARG A 601 9.81 9.86 16.02
CA ARG A 601 9.77 10.79 14.88
C ARG A 601 8.32 11.05 14.47
N THR A 602 8.03 12.28 14.04
CA THR A 602 6.69 12.62 13.51
C THR A 602 6.41 11.83 12.24
N ALA A 603 5.43 10.94 12.32
CA ALA A 603 4.95 10.11 11.23
C ALA A 603 3.42 10.01 11.37
N ASN A 604 2.69 10.90 10.69
CA ASN A 604 1.24 10.98 10.86
C ASN A 604 0.55 9.78 10.18
N ARG A 605 0.23 8.76 10.98
CA ARG A 605 -0.65 7.61 10.68
C ARG A 605 -0.11 6.62 9.67
N ILE A 606 1.06 6.88 9.12
CA ILE A 606 1.78 6.02 8.20
C ILE A 606 3.29 6.23 8.34
N ALA A 607 4.04 5.14 8.38
CA ALA A 607 5.50 5.13 8.56
C ALA A 607 6.14 3.93 7.85
N SER A 608 7.45 4.00 7.61
CA SER A 608 8.27 2.89 7.13
C SER A 608 9.36 2.53 8.15
N TRP A 609 9.82 1.28 8.09
CA TRP A 609 10.88 0.72 8.91
C TRP A 609 11.85 -0.07 8.04
N ASP A 610 13.10 0.37 8.00
CA ASP A 610 14.18 -0.19 7.16
C ASP A 610 14.93 -1.38 7.80
N GLY A 611 14.43 -1.87 8.95
CA GLY A 611 15.14 -2.83 9.79
C GLY A 611 15.90 -2.21 10.97
N THR A 612 16.13 -0.89 10.95
CA THR A 612 16.97 -0.15 11.90
C THR A 612 16.36 1.17 12.39
N ASN A 613 15.67 1.92 11.52
CA ASN A 613 15.11 3.24 11.81
C ASN A 613 13.70 3.38 11.25
N TRP A 614 12.92 4.24 11.90
CA TRP A 614 11.60 4.65 11.42
C TRP A 614 11.70 5.90 10.56
N ASP A 615 10.92 5.95 9.48
CA ASP A 615 10.77 7.13 8.63
C ASP A 615 9.30 7.42 8.30
N ALA A 616 9.02 8.69 7.97
CA ALA A 616 7.69 9.16 7.63
C ALA A 616 7.48 9.19 6.11
N LEU A 617 6.24 8.95 5.66
CA LEU A 617 5.87 9.09 4.25
C LEU A 617 5.34 10.51 3.98
N GLY A 618 6.26 11.41 3.64
CA GLY A 618 5.96 12.84 3.51
C GLY A 618 5.43 13.42 4.83
N THR A 619 4.32 14.17 4.77
CA THR A 619 3.64 14.66 6.00
C THR A 619 2.61 13.68 6.55
N GLY A 620 2.48 12.48 5.98
CA GLY A 620 1.50 11.46 6.34
C GLY A 620 0.08 11.80 5.91
N THR A 621 -0.91 11.29 6.66
CA THR A 621 -2.34 11.45 6.39
C THR A 621 -3.07 12.14 7.54
N SER A 622 -4.25 12.74 7.26
CA SER A 622 -5.03 13.49 8.25
C SER A 622 -5.97 12.64 9.11
N GLY A 623 -5.80 11.33 9.15
CA GLY A 623 -6.68 10.39 9.82
C GLY A 623 -6.14 8.97 9.67
N PHE A 624 -6.76 7.98 10.30
CA PHE A 624 -6.13 6.66 10.40
C PHE A 624 -6.04 5.95 9.05
N VAL A 625 -4.95 5.21 8.86
CA VAL A 625 -4.75 4.29 7.73
C VAL A 625 -5.12 2.89 8.18
N GLN A 626 -6.09 2.28 7.50
CA GLN A 626 -6.68 0.98 7.84
C GLN A 626 -6.18 -0.15 6.93
N ALA A 627 -5.78 0.18 5.69
CA ALA A 627 -5.27 -0.77 4.71
C ALA A 627 -4.06 -0.19 3.99
N ILE A 628 -3.03 -1.02 3.78
CA ILE A 628 -1.85 -0.69 2.98
C ILE A 628 -1.51 -1.87 2.10
N ILE A 629 -1.25 -1.60 0.82
CA ILE A 629 -0.55 -2.53 -0.07
C ILE A 629 0.55 -1.79 -0.83
N ILE A 630 1.54 -2.53 -1.30
CA ILE A 630 2.68 -1.98 -2.04
C ILE A 630 2.72 -2.68 -3.38
N ASN A 631 2.70 -1.89 -4.46
CA ASN A 631 2.75 -2.42 -5.80
C ASN A 631 3.27 -1.37 -6.80
N ASN A 632 4.06 -1.79 -7.79
CA ASN A 632 4.57 -0.94 -8.87
C ASN A 632 5.27 0.36 -8.40
N GLY A 633 6.04 0.30 -7.31
CA GLY A 633 6.74 1.47 -6.75
C GLY A 633 5.85 2.46 -5.99
N PHE A 634 4.61 2.08 -5.70
CA PHE A 634 3.66 2.87 -4.92
C PHE A 634 3.25 2.16 -3.62
N VAL A 635 3.08 2.94 -2.56
CA VAL A 635 2.35 2.54 -1.36
C VAL A 635 0.91 3.04 -1.52
N TYR A 636 -0.05 2.13 -1.67
CA TYR A 636 -1.46 2.46 -1.67
C TYR A 636 -1.96 2.45 -0.22
N ALA A 637 -2.59 3.53 0.20
CA ALA A 637 -3.13 3.68 1.53
C ALA A 637 -4.65 3.93 1.44
N GLY A 638 -5.40 3.19 2.24
CA GLY A 638 -6.84 3.33 2.41
C GLY A 638 -7.21 3.48 3.89
N GLY A 639 -8.21 4.29 4.21
CA GLY A 639 -8.65 4.47 5.59
C GLY A 639 -9.62 5.63 5.77
N ASN A 640 -9.57 6.28 6.93
CA ASN A 640 -10.43 7.40 7.29
C ASN A 640 -9.64 8.72 7.23
N PHE A 641 -9.23 9.16 6.04
CA PHE A 641 -8.48 10.42 5.90
C PHE A 641 -8.98 11.28 4.73
N VAL A 642 -8.94 12.60 4.94
CA VAL A 642 -9.33 13.63 3.97
C VAL A 642 -8.15 14.30 3.29
N ASN A 643 -6.94 14.17 3.86
CA ASN A 643 -5.71 14.62 3.23
C ASN A 643 -4.65 13.53 3.27
N ALA A 644 -3.84 13.48 2.20
CA ALA A 644 -2.60 12.75 2.13
C ALA A 644 -1.53 13.72 1.61
N GLY A 645 -0.51 13.99 2.42
CA GLY A 645 0.37 15.13 2.15
C GLY A 645 -0.39 16.46 2.23
N ASN A 646 -0.17 17.32 1.23
CA ASN A 646 -0.90 18.58 1.05
C ASN A 646 -2.14 18.43 0.14
N SER A 647 -2.43 17.21 -0.33
CA SER A 647 -3.52 16.94 -1.26
C SER A 647 -4.79 16.57 -0.49
N THR A 648 -5.92 17.20 -0.82
CA THR A 648 -7.23 16.73 -0.38
C THR A 648 -7.60 15.47 -1.16
N VAL A 649 -7.91 14.40 -0.44
CA VAL A 649 -8.21 13.06 -0.97
C VAL A 649 -9.52 12.55 -0.36
N ARG A 650 -10.15 11.57 -1.01
CA ARG A 650 -11.33 10.89 -0.45
C ARG A 650 -10.94 9.45 -0.10
N ARG A 651 -10.31 9.28 1.06
CA ARG A 651 -10.15 8.02 1.84
C ARG A 651 -9.19 7.00 1.25
N ILE A 652 -8.68 7.28 0.06
CA ILE A 652 -7.68 6.48 -0.61
C ILE A 652 -6.70 7.39 -1.36
N ALA A 653 -5.42 7.05 -1.29
CA ALA A 653 -4.33 7.75 -1.97
C ALA A 653 -3.17 6.78 -2.23
N ARG A 654 -2.24 7.17 -3.10
CA ARG A 654 -0.98 6.44 -3.29
C ARG A 654 0.22 7.34 -3.08
N PHE A 655 1.29 6.79 -2.52
CA PHE A 655 2.55 7.47 -2.31
C PHE A 655 3.61 6.90 -3.25
N HIS A 656 4.25 7.76 -4.05
CA HIS A 656 5.29 7.36 -4.99
C HIS A 656 6.63 7.21 -4.25
N LEU A 657 7.18 6.00 -4.18
CA LEU A 657 8.39 5.73 -3.38
C LEU A 657 9.62 6.47 -3.90
N GLN A 658 9.80 6.58 -5.21
CA GLN A 658 10.95 7.29 -5.79
C GLN A 658 10.91 8.81 -5.57
N ASN A 659 9.76 9.46 -5.81
CA ASN A 659 9.64 10.92 -5.78
C ASN A 659 9.16 11.45 -4.42
N GLN A 660 8.74 10.57 -3.51
CA GLN A 660 8.28 10.88 -2.16
C GLN A 660 7.06 11.82 -2.14
N THR A 661 6.10 11.58 -3.05
CA THR A 661 4.91 12.42 -3.24
C THR A 661 3.61 11.63 -3.15
N TRP A 662 2.56 12.27 -2.62
CA TRP A 662 1.20 11.74 -2.55
C TRP A 662 0.38 12.10 -3.80
N GLU A 663 -0.37 11.13 -4.31
CA GLU A 663 -1.25 11.23 -5.48
C GLU A 663 -2.66 10.70 -5.18
N THR A 664 -3.66 11.27 -5.85
CA THR A 664 -5.06 10.83 -5.74
C THR A 664 -5.36 9.69 -6.72
N LEU A 665 -6.36 8.88 -6.39
CA LEU A 665 -6.92 7.87 -7.30
C LEU A 665 -8.25 8.40 -7.85
N GLY A 666 -8.18 9.13 -8.96
CA GLY A 666 -9.30 9.95 -9.43
C GLY A 666 -9.66 11.02 -8.39
N ALA A 667 -10.94 11.19 -8.11
CA ALA A 667 -11.44 11.99 -7.00
C ALA A 667 -11.63 11.17 -5.69
N GLY A 668 -11.41 9.86 -5.72
CA GLY A 668 -11.47 8.95 -4.57
C GLY A 668 -12.88 8.40 -4.29
N ILE A 669 -13.16 8.02 -3.04
CA ILE A 669 -14.36 7.27 -2.63
C ILE A 669 -15.09 7.90 -1.43
N SER A 670 -16.40 7.67 -1.28
CA SER A 670 -17.21 8.38 -0.26
C SER A 670 -17.11 7.88 1.18
N GLY A 671 -16.55 6.71 1.45
CA GLY A 671 -16.48 6.12 2.79
C GLY A 671 -15.12 5.48 3.08
N ASN A 672 -15.01 4.80 4.23
CA ASN A 672 -13.74 4.20 4.65
C ASN A 672 -13.35 3.05 3.72
N VAL A 673 -12.05 2.89 3.51
CA VAL A 673 -11.44 1.65 3.01
C VAL A 673 -11.03 0.82 4.21
N ASN A 674 -11.46 -0.45 4.23
CA ASN A 674 -11.07 -1.41 5.27
C ASN A 674 -10.00 -2.38 4.78
N ASP A 675 -10.02 -2.71 3.49
CA ASP A 675 -9.01 -3.60 2.90
C ASP A 675 -8.72 -3.24 1.44
N LEU A 676 -7.51 -3.59 1.01
CA LEU A 676 -6.98 -3.35 -0.33
C LEU A 676 -6.32 -4.64 -0.84
N ASN A 677 -6.54 -4.94 -2.12
CA ASN A 677 -5.84 -6.03 -2.79
C ASN A 677 -5.46 -5.63 -4.21
N TRP A 678 -4.39 -6.19 -4.76
CA TRP A 678 -3.96 -5.93 -6.13
C TRP A 678 -3.97 -7.22 -6.94
N HIS A 679 -4.69 -7.23 -8.06
CA HIS A 679 -4.76 -8.39 -8.94
C HIS A 679 -5.04 -7.96 -10.38
N ASN A 680 -4.40 -8.59 -11.36
CA ASN A 680 -4.55 -8.33 -12.80
C ASN A 680 -4.59 -6.83 -13.18
N GLY A 681 -3.60 -6.08 -12.69
CA GLY A 681 -3.45 -4.65 -13.00
C GLY A 681 -4.49 -3.74 -12.34
N HIS A 682 -5.35 -4.27 -11.48
CA HIS A 682 -6.37 -3.49 -10.78
C HIS A 682 -6.12 -3.47 -9.27
N LEU A 683 -6.37 -2.31 -8.68
CA LEU A 683 -6.52 -2.16 -7.24
C LEU A 683 -7.98 -2.44 -6.86
N TYR A 684 -8.21 -3.43 -6.01
CA TYR A 684 -9.50 -3.70 -5.39
C TYR A 684 -9.54 -3.04 -4.02
N ALA A 685 -10.64 -2.36 -3.72
CA ALA A 685 -10.88 -1.72 -2.44
C ALA A 685 -12.26 -2.11 -1.92
N THR A 686 -12.35 -2.42 -0.62
CA THR A 686 -13.64 -2.63 0.05
C THR A 686 -13.71 -1.85 1.36
N GLY A 687 -14.94 -1.57 1.83
CA GLY A 687 -15.15 -0.85 3.08
C GLY A 687 -16.59 -0.42 3.29
N THR A 688 -16.82 0.86 3.56
CA THR A 688 -18.15 1.47 3.83
C THR A 688 -18.54 2.57 2.84
N PHE A 689 -17.83 2.65 1.71
CA PHE A 689 -18.07 3.67 0.68
C PHE A 689 -19.20 3.26 -0.28
N GLU A 690 -20.13 4.16 -0.58
CA GLU A 690 -21.23 3.84 -1.50
C GLU A 690 -20.89 4.21 -2.95
N THR A 691 -19.97 5.17 -3.12
CA THR A 691 -19.65 5.78 -4.41
C THR A 691 -18.15 5.94 -4.59
N ALA A 692 -17.71 5.89 -5.84
CA ALA A 692 -16.37 6.28 -6.26
C ALA A 692 -16.44 7.22 -7.46
N SER A 693 -15.39 8.03 -7.61
CA SER A 693 -15.38 9.16 -8.53
C SER A 693 -14.04 9.27 -9.24
N ASP A 694 -14.05 9.33 -10.56
CA ASP A 694 -12.85 9.68 -11.34
C ASP A 694 -12.64 11.19 -11.36
N ILE A 695 -13.74 11.96 -11.34
CA ILE A 695 -13.77 13.41 -11.23
C ILE A 695 -14.77 13.85 -10.15
N ILE A 696 -14.56 15.02 -9.55
CA ILE A 696 -15.32 15.50 -8.38
C ILE A 696 -16.84 15.62 -8.63
N SER A 697 -17.26 15.84 -9.88
CA SER A 697 -18.67 16.02 -10.25
C SER A 697 -19.43 14.72 -10.52
N GLU A 698 -18.75 13.57 -10.62
CA GLU A 698 -19.37 12.30 -11.01
C GLU A 698 -19.21 11.26 -9.91
N ASN A 699 -20.31 10.87 -9.27
CA ASN A 699 -20.32 9.88 -8.20
C ASN A 699 -20.96 8.60 -8.70
N LYS A 700 -20.13 7.66 -9.15
CA LYS A 700 -20.60 6.35 -9.62
C LYS A 700 -20.93 5.47 -8.43
N VAL A 701 -22.06 4.78 -8.48
CA VAL A 701 -22.50 3.85 -7.44
C VAL A 701 -21.64 2.59 -7.48
N MET A 702 -21.03 2.26 -6.35
CA MET A 702 -20.12 1.13 -6.18
C MET A 702 -20.60 0.13 -5.14
N ASN A 703 -21.28 0.61 -4.08
CA ASN A 703 -21.77 -0.19 -2.96
C ASN A 703 -20.66 -1.01 -2.29
N ASN A 704 -19.76 -0.33 -1.58
CA ASN A 704 -18.81 -0.87 -0.61
C ASN A 704 -17.68 -1.75 -1.16
N ILE A 705 -17.63 -1.97 -2.47
CA ILE A 705 -16.49 -2.59 -3.15
C ILE A 705 -16.36 -2.05 -4.58
N ALA A 706 -15.12 -1.80 -5.01
CA ALA A 706 -14.82 -1.37 -6.37
C ALA A 706 -13.41 -1.82 -6.78
N ARG A 707 -13.16 -1.83 -8.09
CA ARG A 707 -11.81 -1.95 -8.64
C ARG A 707 -11.40 -0.67 -9.37
N TRP A 708 -10.10 -0.38 -9.40
CA TRP A 708 -9.54 0.81 -10.02
C TRP A 708 -8.30 0.49 -10.82
N ASN A 709 -8.16 1.11 -11.98
CA ASN A 709 -6.93 1.12 -12.77
C ASN A 709 -6.66 2.55 -13.28
N PRO A 710 -5.39 2.98 -13.43
CA PRO A 710 -5.05 4.32 -13.93
C PRO A 710 -5.67 4.70 -15.28
N THR A 711 -5.92 3.71 -16.15
CA THR A 711 -6.45 3.90 -17.50
C THR A 711 -7.98 3.93 -17.52
N LEU A 712 -8.63 3.02 -16.78
CA LEU A 712 -10.09 2.84 -16.82
C LEU A 712 -10.84 3.61 -15.72
N GLY A 713 -10.12 4.06 -14.68
CA GLY A 713 -10.73 4.66 -13.50
C GLY A 713 -11.45 3.64 -12.63
N TRP A 714 -12.41 4.11 -11.84
CA TRP A 714 -13.20 3.28 -10.92
C TRP A 714 -14.30 2.49 -11.65
N GLN A 715 -14.39 1.19 -11.36
CA GLN A 715 -15.37 0.25 -11.89
C GLN A 715 -16.10 -0.48 -10.76
N ALA A 716 -17.42 -0.63 -10.92
CA ALA A 716 -18.28 -1.34 -9.98
C ALA A 716 -18.23 -2.86 -10.23
N LEU A 717 -18.46 -3.67 -9.19
CA LEU A 717 -18.42 -5.14 -9.29
C LEU A 717 -19.83 -5.73 -9.14
N GLY A 718 -20.28 -6.55 -10.10
CA GLY A 718 -21.59 -7.21 -10.09
C GLY A 718 -22.40 -7.02 -11.38
N PRO A 719 -23.50 -7.77 -11.56
CA PRO A 719 -24.26 -7.77 -12.80
C PRO A 719 -25.12 -6.51 -12.98
N GLY A 720 -25.02 -5.87 -14.14
CA GLY A 720 -25.84 -4.69 -14.46
C GLY A 720 -25.68 -3.61 -13.39
N THR A 721 -26.78 -3.02 -12.92
CA THR A 721 -26.76 -2.01 -11.85
C THR A 721 -26.83 -2.60 -10.44
N ASP A 722 -26.98 -3.91 -10.30
CA ASP A 722 -26.99 -4.61 -9.00
C ASP A 722 -25.54 -4.88 -8.59
N VAL A 723 -24.84 -3.81 -8.21
CA VAL A 723 -23.40 -3.83 -7.91
C VAL A 723 -23.12 -3.85 -6.41
N GLY A 724 -21.94 -4.37 -6.06
CA GLY A 724 -21.33 -4.36 -4.73
C GLY A 724 -22.12 -5.12 -3.66
N ILE A 725 -22.01 -4.66 -2.41
CA ILE A 725 -22.66 -5.25 -1.22
C ILE A 725 -23.47 -4.18 -0.46
N ASP A 726 -24.45 -4.61 0.34
CA ASP A 726 -25.41 -3.70 0.98
C ASP A 726 -24.94 -3.00 2.27
N ASN A 727 -23.88 -3.46 2.94
CA ASN A 727 -23.41 -2.85 4.19
C ASN A 727 -21.90 -2.60 4.26
N ARG A 728 -21.07 -3.56 4.72
CA ARG A 728 -19.64 -3.31 4.94
C ARG A 728 -18.78 -4.51 4.55
N GLY A 729 -17.71 -4.26 3.81
CA GLY A 729 -16.66 -5.24 3.53
C GLY A 729 -15.42 -4.99 4.40
N ASN A 730 -14.76 -6.08 4.82
CA ASN A 730 -13.61 -6.03 5.72
C ASN A 730 -12.37 -6.77 5.21
N ALA A 731 -12.55 -7.78 4.33
CA ALA A 731 -11.44 -8.60 3.85
C ALA A 731 -11.62 -8.95 2.37
N LEU A 732 -10.53 -8.87 1.61
CA LEU A 732 -10.40 -9.26 0.21
C LEU A 732 -9.31 -10.32 0.07
N TYR A 733 -9.64 -11.43 -0.58
CA TYR A 733 -8.66 -12.48 -0.87
C TYR A 733 -8.86 -13.05 -2.27
N PHE A 734 -7.81 -13.01 -3.09
CA PHE A 734 -7.81 -13.62 -4.42
C PHE A 734 -7.24 -15.03 -4.36
N ILE A 735 -7.88 -15.96 -5.07
CA ILE A 735 -7.33 -17.27 -5.39
C ILE A 735 -6.84 -17.21 -6.85
N GLU A 736 -5.53 -17.20 -7.03
CA GLU A 736 -4.89 -17.04 -8.34
C GLU A 736 -5.27 -18.17 -9.31
N GLU A 737 -5.42 -19.41 -8.82
CA GLU A 737 -5.76 -20.57 -9.64
C GLU A 737 -7.15 -20.49 -10.26
N THR A 738 -8.13 -19.96 -9.52
CA THR A 738 -9.53 -19.86 -9.97
C THR A 738 -9.89 -18.47 -10.47
N LYS A 739 -9.02 -17.47 -10.28
CA LYS A 739 -9.27 -16.05 -10.56
C LYS A 739 -10.50 -15.49 -9.80
N GLU A 740 -10.82 -16.10 -8.66
CA GLU A 740 -11.95 -15.71 -7.83
C GLU A 740 -11.50 -14.76 -6.72
N LEU A 741 -12.31 -13.72 -6.49
CA LEU A 741 -12.18 -12.82 -5.35
C LEU A 741 -13.17 -13.22 -4.27
N PHE A 742 -12.67 -13.57 -3.09
CA PHE A 742 -13.46 -13.73 -1.89
C PHE A 742 -13.55 -12.40 -1.15
N LEU A 743 -14.78 -12.04 -0.78
CA LEU A 743 -15.09 -10.87 0.02
C LEU A 743 -15.74 -11.30 1.32
N GLY A 744 -15.14 -10.91 2.44
CA GLY A 744 -15.68 -11.07 3.79
C GLY A 744 -16.04 -9.72 4.42
N GLY A 745 -17.05 -9.69 5.29
CA GLY A 745 -17.44 -8.48 6.01
C GLY A 745 -18.67 -8.64 6.89
N ASN A 746 -19.50 -7.60 6.97
CA ASN A 746 -20.81 -7.60 7.61
C ASN A 746 -21.84 -7.10 6.59
N PHE A 747 -22.49 -8.01 5.85
CA PHE A 747 -23.42 -7.68 4.77
C PHE A 747 -24.42 -8.81 4.50
N GLY A 748 -25.65 -8.45 4.12
CA GLY A 748 -26.71 -9.43 3.83
C GLY A 748 -26.83 -9.77 2.36
N ARG A 749 -26.39 -8.86 1.47
CA ARG A 749 -26.58 -8.95 0.02
C ARG A 749 -25.30 -8.62 -0.74
N ALA A 750 -25.01 -9.36 -1.82
CA ALA A 750 -24.04 -9.01 -2.85
C ALA A 750 -24.69 -9.05 -4.24
N GLY A 751 -24.67 -7.92 -4.94
CA GLY A 751 -25.43 -7.68 -6.15
C GLY A 751 -26.92 -8.01 -5.98
N ASN A 752 -27.43 -8.90 -6.82
CA ASN A 752 -28.82 -9.37 -6.78
C ASN A 752 -29.06 -10.55 -5.80
N ASN A 753 -28.02 -11.03 -5.10
CA ASN A 753 -28.12 -12.17 -4.18
C ASN A 753 -28.37 -11.73 -2.74
N SER A 754 -29.58 -11.94 -2.21
CA SER A 754 -30.01 -11.49 -0.88
C SER A 754 -29.68 -12.41 0.30
N ASN A 755 -28.93 -13.50 0.09
CA ASN A 755 -28.63 -14.51 1.11
C ASN A 755 -27.11 -14.79 1.18
N THR A 756 -26.28 -13.78 1.03
CA THR A 756 -24.81 -13.95 1.03
C THR A 756 -24.26 -14.06 2.44
N ASN A 757 -24.88 -13.40 3.42
CA ASN A 757 -24.56 -13.47 4.85
C ASN A 757 -23.04 -13.41 5.12
N ASN A 758 -22.49 -12.20 4.97
CA ASN A 758 -21.12 -11.80 5.38
C ASN A 758 -19.97 -12.36 4.53
N ILE A 759 -20.24 -13.23 3.55
CA ILE A 759 -19.21 -13.73 2.63
C ILE A 759 -19.78 -13.96 1.21
N ALA A 760 -19.01 -13.60 0.18
CA ALA A 760 -19.37 -13.83 -1.21
C ALA A 760 -18.13 -14.03 -2.09
N ILE A 761 -18.31 -14.74 -3.20
CA ILE A 761 -17.31 -14.83 -4.27
C ILE A 761 -17.70 -13.87 -5.38
N TRP A 762 -16.74 -13.12 -5.88
CA TRP A 762 -16.83 -12.41 -7.14
C TRP A 762 -15.91 -13.06 -8.17
N SER A 763 -16.43 -13.26 -9.37
CA SER A 763 -15.65 -13.73 -10.51
C SER A 763 -16.07 -13.01 -11.78
N LEU A 764 -15.13 -12.90 -12.71
CA LEU A 764 -15.43 -12.43 -14.05
C LEU A 764 -16.07 -13.56 -14.86
N MET A 765 -17.08 -13.23 -15.68
CA MET A 765 -17.61 -14.20 -16.63
C MET A 765 -16.62 -14.36 -17.77
N ASP A 766 -16.45 -15.59 -18.21
CA ASP A 766 -15.68 -16.00 -19.38
C ASP A 766 -16.57 -17.04 -20.09
N THR A 767 -17.34 -16.56 -21.07
CA THR A 767 -18.42 -17.33 -21.71
C THR A 767 -17.86 -18.36 -22.69
N ASP A 768 -16.74 -18.09 -23.34
CA ASP A 768 -16.11 -18.98 -24.32
C ASP A 768 -14.97 -19.84 -23.74
N GLY A 769 -14.55 -19.55 -22.51
CA GLY A 769 -13.61 -20.35 -21.73
C GLY A 769 -12.16 -20.19 -22.20
N ASP A 770 -11.84 -19.08 -22.85
CA ASP A 770 -10.51 -18.83 -23.39
C ASP A 770 -9.51 -18.28 -22.34
N GLY A 771 -10.01 -17.98 -21.14
CA GLY A 771 -9.24 -17.46 -20.02
C GLY A 771 -9.26 -15.93 -19.91
N VAL A 772 -9.94 -15.23 -20.82
CA VAL A 772 -10.15 -13.79 -20.79
C VAL A 772 -11.62 -13.50 -20.48
N PRO A 773 -11.89 -12.69 -19.44
CA PRO A 773 -13.23 -12.25 -19.11
C PRO A 773 -14.02 -11.64 -20.27
N ASP A 774 -15.31 -11.95 -20.42
CA ASP A 774 -16.23 -11.36 -21.41
C ASP A 774 -16.19 -9.82 -21.47
N ALA A 775 -15.91 -9.17 -20.33
CA ALA A 775 -15.82 -7.72 -20.21
C ALA A 775 -14.51 -7.14 -20.76
N GLU A 776 -13.48 -7.98 -20.88
CA GLU A 776 -12.11 -7.68 -21.30
C GLU A 776 -11.76 -8.39 -22.61
N ASP A 777 -12.67 -9.24 -23.12
CA ASP A 777 -12.52 -10.06 -24.31
C ASP A 777 -13.07 -9.38 -25.57
N GLU A 778 -12.20 -9.18 -26.56
CA GLU A 778 -12.51 -8.62 -27.88
C GLU A 778 -12.86 -9.71 -28.91
N CYS A 779 -12.70 -10.99 -28.57
CA CYS A 779 -12.87 -12.17 -29.41
C CYS A 779 -13.71 -13.29 -28.73
N PRO A 780 -15.02 -13.06 -28.48
CA PRO A 780 -15.92 -13.86 -27.63
C PRO A 780 -16.40 -15.21 -28.19
N GLU A 781 -15.68 -15.76 -29.15
CA GLU A 781 -15.93 -17.09 -29.70
C GLU A 781 -14.61 -17.87 -29.87
N THR A 782 -13.59 -17.54 -29.07
CA THR A 782 -12.30 -18.21 -29.14
C THR A 782 -12.42 -19.61 -28.54
N PRO A 783 -12.01 -20.67 -29.26
CA PRO A 783 -12.12 -22.02 -28.73
C PRO A 783 -11.28 -22.23 -27.47
N GLU A 784 -11.88 -22.83 -26.44
CA GLU A 784 -11.23 -23.26 -25.19
C GLU A 784 -9.86 -23.94 -25.45
N ASN A 785 -8.82 -23.53 -24.68
CA ASN A 785 -7.41 -23.93 -24.82
C ASN A 785 -6.63 -23.31 -26.00
N THR A 786 -7.20 -22.34 -26.72
CA THR A 786 -6.42 -21.51 -27.65
C THR A 786 -5.52 -20.57 -26.84
N LEU A 787 -4.25 -20.41 -27.23
CA LEU A 787 -3.41 -19.37 -26.64
C LEU A 787 -3.91 -18.01 -27.13
N VAL A 788 -4.41 -17.20 -26.21
CA VAL A 788 -5.01 -15.90 -26.50
C VAL A 788 -4.17 -14.75 -25.96
N SER A 789 -4.33 -13.58 -26.58
CA SER A 789 -3.80 -12.32 -26.07
C SER A 789 -4.51 -11.91 -24.78
N LEU A 790 -4.07 -10.81 -24.17
CA LEU A 790 -4.77 -10.20 -23.03
C LEU A 790 -6.21 -9.76 -23.35
N ASN A 791 -6.60 -9.75 -24.63
CA ASN A 791 -7.92 -9.35 -25.10
C ASN A 791 -8.74 -10.54 -25.65
N GLY A 792 -8.37 -11.79 -25.33
CA GLY A 792 -9.09 -13.01 -25.74
C GLY A 792 -8.91 -13.40 -27.22
N CYS A 793 -8.10 -12.66 -27.96
CA CYS A 793 -7.88 -12.96 -29.38
C CYS A 793 -6.75 -13.98 -29.58
N PRO A 794 -6.89 -14.98 -30.48
CA PRO A 794 -5.85 -15.98 -30.74
C PRO A 794 -4.49 -15.36 -31.10
N LEU A 795 -3.44 -15.76 -30.38
CA LEU A 795 -2.08 -15.30 -30.64
C LEU A 795 -1.56 -15.83 -31.98
N ALA A 796 -1.09 -14.93 -32.83
CA ALA A 796 -0.40 -15.30 -34.05
C ALA A 796 1.08 -15.56 -33.78
N ALA A 797 1.69 -16.51 -34.48
CA ALA A 797 3.16 -16.55 -34.52
C ALA A 797 3.67 -15.37 -35.37
N PHE A 798 4.77 -14.74 -34.97
CA PHE A 798 5.47 -13.84 -35.86
C PHE A 798 5.83 -14.58 -37.17
N PRO A 799 5.68 -13.93 -38.35
CA PRO A 799 6.24 -14.47 -39.58
C PRO A 799 7.72 -14.81 -39.38
N SER A 800 8.18 -15.95 -39.91
CA SER A 800 9.55 -16.44 -39.68
C SER A 800 10.64 -15.49 -40.19
N ASP A 801 10.28 -14.51 -41.02
CA ASP A 801 11.17 -13.48 -41.56
C ASP A 801 10.86 -12.07 -41.04
N GLN A 802 10.08 -11.96 -39.95
CA GLN A 802 9.66 -10.68 -39.38
C GLN A 802 10.82 -9.89 -38.75
N PHE A 803 11.77 -10.58 -38.13
CA PHE A 803 12.92 -9.95 -37.48
C PHE A 803 14.23 -10.51 -38.02
N SER A 804 15.20 -9.62 -38.16
CA SER A 804 16.58 -9.94 -38.50
C SER A 804 17.49 -9.47 -37.38
N LEU A 805 18.35 -10.37 -36.91
CA LEU A 805 19.28 -10.10 -35.82
C LEU A 805 20.70 -10.12 -36.38
N SER A 806 21.49 -9.11 -36.02
CA SER A 806 22.89 -8.99 -36.40
C SER A 806 23.76 -8.70 -35.18
N THR A 807 24.94 -9.30 -35.15
CA THR A 807 25.87 -9.22 -34.02
C THR A 807 27.16 -8.54 -34.43
N PHE A 808 27.69 -7.71 -33.54
CA PHE A 808 29.06 -7.21 -33.57
C PHE A 808 29.84 -7.87 -32.44
N LYS A 809 30.95 -8.54 -32.78
CA LYS A 809 31.85 -9.17 -31.81
C LYS A 809 32.53 -8.12 -30.92
N VAL A 810 33.03 -8.52 -29.76
CA VAL A 810 33.88 -7.63 -28.95
C VAL A 810 35.15 -7.28 -29.71
N SER A 811 35.65 -6.06 -29.54
CA SER A 811 36.80 -5.54 -30.27
C SER A 811 38.14 -6.04 -29.70
N CYS A 812 38.20 -6.40 -28.41
CA CYS A 812 39.39 -6.94 -27.75
C CYS A 812 38.97 -8.00 -26.72
N LEU A 813 39.89 -8.93 -26.42
CA LEU A 813 39.75 -9.92 -25.34
C LEU A 813 39.50 -9.22 -23.99
N GLY A 814 38.42 -9.62 -23.30
CA GLY A 814 38.03 -9.07 -22.00
C GLY A 814 37.39 -7.68 -22.03
N THR A 815 36.97 -7.16 -23.19
CA THR A 815 36.24 -5.88 -23.30
C THR A 815 34.76 -6.09 -23.60
N ALA A 816 33.91 -5.18 -23.12
CA ALA A 816 32.47 -5.20 -23.37
C ALA A 816 32.07 -4.17 -24.45
N THR A 817 32.42 -4.46 -25.70
CA THR A 817 32.16 -3.57 -26.87
C THR A 817 31.30 -4.24 -27.94
N GLY A 818 30.76 -5.42 -27.65
CA GLY A 818 29.86 -6.16 -28.51
C GLY A 818 28.52 -5.45 -28.67
N LYS A 819 27.79 -5.81 -29.73
CA LYS A 819 26.49 -5.21 -30.05
C LYS A 819 25.54 -6.23 -30.65
N ILE A 820 24.29 -6.21 -30.24
CA ILE A 820 23.20 -6.95 -30.90
C ILE A 820 22.24 -5.92 -31.49
N THR A 821 22.00 -6.00 -32.81
CA THR A 821 21.05 -5.13 -33.50
C THR A 821 19.90 -5.95 -34.04
N ILE A 822 18.69 -5.56 -33.70
CA ILE A 822 17.43 -6.18 -34.15
C ILE A 822 16.80 -5.23 -35.15
N THR A 823 16.34 -5.76 -36.29
CA THR A 823 15.64 -4.99 -37.32
C THR A 823 14.40 -5.75 -37.75
N SER A 824 13.24 -5.10 -37.69
CA SER A 824 11.96 -5.63 -38.15
C SER A 824 11.77 -5.38 -39.65
N LYS A 825 11.07 -6.31 -40.32
CA LYS A 825 10.74 -6.24 -41.74
C LYS A 825 9.59 -5.25 -42.01
N SER A 826 8.68 -5.10 -41.06
CA SER A 826 7.60 -4.11 -41.09
C SER A 826 7.55 -3.33 -39.79
N SER A 827 7.35 -2.02 -39.90
CA SER A 827 7.18 -1.13 -38.75
C SER A 827 6.03 -1.60 -37.87
N GLY A 828 6.22 -1.62 -36.56
CA GLY A 828 5.22 -2.01 -35.56
C GLY A 828 5.54 -1.41 -34.19
N ASN A 829 4.91 -1.92 -33.12
CA ASN A 829 5.23 -1.54 -31.75
C ASN A 829 5.74 -2.79 -31.03
N TYR A 830 7.06 -2.98 -31.03
CA TYR A 830 7.69 -4.18 -30.49
C TYR A 830 8.53 -3.86 -29.26
N GLN A 831 8.81 -4.88 -28.47
CA GLN A 831 9.79 -4.84 -27.39
C GLN A 831 10.81 -5.95 -27.60
N ALA A 832 12.08 -5.63 -27.38
CA ALA A 832 13.16 -6.60 -27.30
C ALA A 832 13.64 -6.70 -25.86
N VAL A 833 13.77 -7.91 -25.34
CA VAL A 833 14.31 -8.20 -24.01
C VAL A 833 15.59 -9.01 -24.19
N LEU A 834 16.72 -8.45 -23.78
CA LEU A 834 18.01 -9.13 -23.71
C LEU A 834 18.20 -9.67 -22.30
N SER A 835 18.62 -10.91 -22.15
CA SER A 835 18.91 -11.53 -20.85
C SER A 835 20.19 -12.38 -20.88
N ASP A 836 20.90 -12.41 -19.76
CA ASP A 836 22.05 -13.27 -19.49
C ASP A 836 22.01 -13.80 -18.04
N GLU A 837 23.12 -14.36 -17.53
CA GLU A 837 23.20 -14.88 -16.16
C GLU A 837 23.21 -13.78 -15.07
N GLU A 838 23.43 -12.52 -15.44
CA GLU A 838 23.56 -11.38 -14.50
C GLU A 838 22.30 -10.49 -14.45
N GLY A 839 21.44 -10.54 -15.47
CA GLY A 839 20.15 -9.83 -15.46
C GLY A 839 19.45 -9.75 -16.82
N SER A 840 18.47 -8.84 -16.93
CA SER A 840 17.72 -8.58 -18.17
C SER A 840 17.52 -7.09 -18.44
N GLU A 841 17.59 -6.69 -19.70
CA GLU A 841 17.34 -5.33 -20.18
C GLU A 841 16.26 -5.35 -21.28
N SER A 842 15.28 -4.43 -21.23
CA SER A 842 14.19 -4.35 -22.19
C SER A 842 14.14 -3.01 -22.93
N LEU A 843 14.01 -3.01 -24.25
CA LEU A 843 13.92 -1.81 -25.09
C LEU A 843 12.76 -1.91 -26.08
N ASN A 844 11.97 -0.83 -26.20
CA ASN A 844 10.87 -0.74 -27.17
C ASN A 844 11.36 -0.18 -28.51
N PHE A 845 10.84 -0.69 -29.62
CA PHE A 845 11.26 -0.28 -30.97
C PHE A 845 10.18 -0.49 -32.03
N ASN A 846 10.28 0.31 -33.10
CA ASN A 846 9.33 0.25 -34.20
C ASN A 846 9.91 -0.38 -35.46
N GLU A 847 11.17 -0.05 -35.78
CA GLU A 847 11.86 -0.55 -36.97
C GLU A 847 13.15 -1.27 -36.61
N SER A 848 14.02 -0.66 -35.78
CA SER A 848 15.27 -1.26 -35.35
C SER A 848 15.67 -0.79 -33.94
N ILE A 849 16.42 -1.63 -33.22
CA ILE A 849 17.01 -1.32 -31.92
C ILE A 849 18.36 -2.01 -31.77
N SER A 850 19.17 -1.55 -30.82
CA SER A 850 20.43 -2.20 -30.49
C SER A 850 20.74 -2.20 -29.01
N PHE A 851 21.23 -3.33 -28.53
CA PHE A 851 21.93 -3.45 -27.25
C PHE A 851 23.43 -3.28 -27.51
N THR A 852 24.07 -2.36 -26.81
CA THR A 852 25.50 -2.04 -26.95
C THR A 852 26.28 -2.43 -25.70
N ASP A 853 27.60 -2.29 -25.76
CA ASP A 853 28.50 -2.49 -24.63
C ASP A 853 28.43 -3.89 -24.02
N LEU A 854 28.19 -4.90 -24.87
CA LEU A 854 28.06 -6.30 -24.48
C LEU A 854 29.41 -7.00 -24.40
N ALA A 855 29.63 -7.80 -23.36
CA ALA A 855 30.79 -8.68 -23.24
C ALA A 855 30.69 -9.87 -24.21
N SER A 856 31.79 -10.61 -24.36
CA SER A 856 31.75 -11.91 -25.01
C SER A 856 30.93 -12.86 -24.13
N GLY A 857 29.95 -13.55 -24.72
CA GLY A 857 28.98 -14.29 -23.93
C GLY A 857 27.80 -14.78 -24.75
N THR A 858 26.94 -15.58 -24.12
CA THR A 858 25.69 -16.05 -24.69
C THR A 858 24.54 -15.27 -24.06
N TYR A 859 23.71 -14.68 -24.91
CA TYR A 859 22.57 -13.87 -24.53
C TYR A 859 21.29 -14.49 -25.08
N ASN A 860 20.19 -14.35 -24.35
CA ASN A 860 18.86 -14.69 -24.83
C ASN A 860 18.08 -13.41 -25.16
N VAL A 861 17.67 -13.27 -26.41
CA VAL A 861 16.89 -12.14 -26.92
C VAL A 861 15.47 -12.58 -27.19
N CYS A 862 14.52 -12.11 -26.41
CA CYS A 862 13.10 -12.36 -26.61
C CYS A 862 12.41 -11.13 -27.24
N LEU A 863 11.62 -11.36 -28.28
CA LEU A 863 10.91 -10.32 -29.02
C LEU A 863 9.40 -10.44 -28.79
N ASN A 864 8.80 -9.34 -28.37
CA ASN A 864 7.39 -9.23 -27.98
C ASN A 864 6.66 -8.17 -28.82
N SER A 865 5.35 -8.38 -29.02
CA SER A 865 4.46 -7.33 -29.52
C SER A 865 3.85 -6.60 -28.33
N ILE A 866 3.93 -5.26 -28.30
CA ILE A 866 3.42 -4.48 -27.16
C ILE A 866 1.90 -4.56 -27.04
N ASP A 867 1.20 -4.79 -28.16
CA ASP A 867 -0.25 -5.03 -28.21
C ASP A 867 -0.64 -6.49 -27.91
N GLY A 868 0.33 -7.36 -27.60
CA GLY A 868 0.07 -8.74 -27.21
C GLY A 868 -0.53 -9.61 -28.30
N GLN A 869 -0.48 -9.24 -29.58
CA GLN A 869 -1.10 -10.03 -30.66
C GLN A 869 -0.28 -11.23 -31.13
N PHE A 870 1.01 -11.28 -30.76
CA PHE A 870 1.93 -12.29 -31.25
C PHE A 870 2.62 -13.06 -30.11
N LEU A 871 2.85 -14.35 -30.33
CA LEU A 871 3.66 -15.19 -29.45
C LEU A 871 5.09 -14.64 -29.36
N GLU A 872 5.63 -14.59 -28.15
CA GLU A 872 7.03 -14.25 -27.90
C GLU A 872 7.96 -15.15 -28.73
N SER A 873 8.96 -14.53 -29.36
CA SER A 873 9.99 -15.25 -30.11
C SER A 873 11.36 -14.98 -29.52
N CYS A 874 11.94 -16.01 -28.89
CA CYS A 874 13.27 -15.94 -28.27
C CYS A 874 14.38 -16.53 -29.14
N TYR A 875 15.55 -15.89 -29.10
CA TYR A 875 16.74 -16.24 -29.85
C TYR A 875 17.95 -16.28 -28.93
N THR A 876 18.69 -17.37 -28.95
CA THR A 876 19.99 -17.46 -28.29
C THR A 876 21.09 -16.93 -29.22
N ILE A 877 21.82 -15.92 -28.78
CA ILE A 877 22.82 -15.20 -29.56
C ILE A 877 24.15 -15.20 -28.82
N THR A 878 25.24 -15.54 -29.51
CA THR A 878 26.58 -15.50 -28.93
C THR A 878 27.38 -14.32 -29.49
N ILE A 879 27.88 -13.47 -28.61
CA ILE A 879 28.90 -12.46 -28.94
C ILE A 879 30.26 -13.12 -28.78
N GLY A 880 30.98 -13.30 -29.90
CA GLY A 880 32.30 -13.94 -29.92
C GLY A 880 33.45 -12.97 -29.64
N GLU A 881 34.60 -13.54 -29.28
CA GLU A 881 35.89 -12.84 -29.15
C GLU A 881 36.64 -12.77 -30.49
N PRO A 882 37.59 -11.82 -30.65
CA PRO A 882 38.52 -11.82 -31.77
C PRO A 882 39.48 -13.02 -31.69
N GLU A 883 39.87 -13.56 -32.85
CA GLU A 883 40.77 -14.71 -32.94
C GLU A 883 42.18 -14.34 -32.41
N PRO A 884 42.82 -15.18 -31.57
CA PRO A 884 44.16 -14.89 -31.07
C PRO A 884 45.22 -14.91 -32.17
N LEU A 885 46.27 -14.08 -32.00
CA LEU A 885 47.41 -14.03 -32.91
C LEU A 885 48.13 -15.39 -32.96
N SER A 886 48.15 -16.02 -34.13
CA SER A 886 48.80 -17.31 -34.37
C SER A 886 49.84 -17.18 -35.49
N VAL A 887 51.08 -17.55 -35.20
CA VAL A 887 52.23 -17.43 -36.12
C VAL A 887 52.77 -18.81 -36.45
N SER A 888 52.94 -19.11 -37.73
CA SER A 888 53.63 -20.33 -38.20
C SER A 888 54.87 -19.97 -39.01
N THR A 889 55.99 -20.63 -38.73
CA THR A 889 57.26 -20.45 -39.43
C THR A 889 57.62 -21.72 -40.22
N SER A 890 58.13 -21.54 -41.44
CA SER A 890 58.61 -22.63 -42.30
C SER A 890 60.01 -22.29 -42.80
N MET A 891 60.96 -23.20 -42.59
CA MET A 891 62.36 -23.00 -42.98
C MET A 891 62.68 -23.66 -44.32
N ASN A 892 63.36 -22.92 -45.19
CA ASN A 892 64.01 -23.47 -46.36
C ASN A 892 65.54 -23.48 -46.15
N PHE A 893 66.06 -24.68 -45.85
CA PHE A 893 67.47 -24.89 -45.57
C PHE A 893 68.38 -24.85 -46.81
N ILE A 894 67.81 -24.85 -48.02
CA ILE A 894 68.58 -24.75 -49.28
C ILE A 894 68.85 -23.28 -49.61
N ASP A 895 67.84 -22.43 -49.42
CA ASP A 895 67.89 -21.00 -49.77
C ASP A 895 68.22 -20.09 -48.56
N ASN A 896 68.38 -20.66 -47.37
CA ASN A 896 68.59 -19.96 -46.09
C ASN A 896 67.52 -18.89 -45.84
N THR A 897 66.24 -19.24 -45.93
CA THR A 897 65.12 -18.32 -45.66
C THR A 897 64.12 -18.93 -44.68
N VAL A 898 63.37 -18.06 -43.99
CA VAL A 898 62.19 -18.42 -43.20
C VAL A 898 60.96 -17.72 -43.78
N SER A 899 59.91 -18.49 -44.05
CA SER A 899 58.58 -17.97 -44.37
C SER A 899 57.75 -17.95 -43.10
N VAL A 900 57.14 -16.81 -42.81
CA VAL A 900 56.35 -16.54 -41.62
C VAL A 900 54.94 -16.21 -42.07
N SER A 901 53.97 -17.04 -41.71
CA SER A 901 52.55 -16.80 -41.95
C SER A 901 51.85 -16.48 -40.63
N VAL A 902 51.02 -15.45 -40.62
CA VAL A 902 50.30 -14.97 -39.44
C VAL A 902 48.80 -15.04 -39.70
N THR A 903 48.07 -15.57 -38.72
CA THR A 903 46.61 -15.67 -38.69
C THR A 903 46.09 -15.04 -37.40
N GLY A 904 44.85 -14.55 -37.40
CA GLY A 904 44.25 -13.83 -36.25
C GLY A 904 44.36 -12.29 -36.32
N THR A 905 45.17 -11.73 -37.23
CA THR A 905 45.16 -10.30 -37.56
C THR A 905 45.39 -10.11 -39.06
N SER A 906 44.83 -9.05 -39.66
CA SER A 906 45.05 -8.73 -41.07
C SER A 906 46.37 -7.99 -41.34
N ARG A 907 47.00 -7.39 -40.31
CA ARG A 907 48.24 -6.62 -40.42
C ARG A 907 49.15 -6.80 -39.22
N PHE A 908 50.46 -6.95 -39.47
CA PHE A 908 51.47 -7.11 -38.45
C PHE A 908 52.82 -6.52 -38.88
N ARG A 909 53.72 -6.36 -37.90
CA ARG A 909 55.11 -5.93 -38.07
C ARG A 909 56.03 -7.09 -37.72
N VAL A 910 57.12 -7.22 -38.46
CA VAL A 910 58.12 -8.28 -38.23
C VAL A 910 59.47 -7.67 -37.93
N GLN A 911 60.15 -8.23 -36.94
CA GLN A 911 61.54 -7.96 -36.63
C GLN A 911 62.34 -9.27 -36.73
N LEU A 912 63.42 -9.27 -37.51
CA LEU A 912 64.37 -10.38 -37.59
C LEU A 912 65.75 -9.83 -37.24
N ASN A 913 66.29 -10.26 -36.11
CA ASN A 913 67.49 -9.71 -35.50
C ASN A 913 67.37 -8.18 -35.26
N GLN A 914 68.10 -7.34 -36.00
CA GLN A 914 68.08 -5.87 -35.86
C GLN A 914 67.29 -5.15 -36.97
N GLU A 915 66.76 -5.88 -37.95
CA GLU A 915 66.00 -5.30 -39.07
C GLU A 915 64.49 -5.45 -38.86
N PHE A 916 63.74 -4.48 -39.39
CA PHE A 916 62.30 -4.35 -39.22
C PHE A 916 61.58 -4.26 -40.57
N TRP A 917 60.42 -4.90 -40.64
CA TRP A 917 59.48 -4.86 -41.75
C TRP A 917 58.12 -4.42 -41.23
N GLU A 918 57.64 -3.29 -41.73
CA GLU A 918 56.37 -2.66 -41.37
C GLU A 918 55.27 -3.04 -42.39
N GLU A 919 54.01 -3.04 -41.95
CA GLU A 919 52.81 -3.23 -42.78
C GLU A 919 52.79 -4.53 -43.61
N VAL A 920 53.05 -5.68 -42.98
CA VAL A 920 53.02 -6.99 -43.65
C VAL A 920 51.60 -7.56 -43.61
N GLU A 921 51.11 -8.02 -44.78
CA GLU A 921 49.83 -8.68 -44.94
C GLU A 921 49.99 -10.21 -44.98
N ASN A 922 49.51 -10.88 -43.94
CA ASN A 922 49.35 -12.34 -43.73
C ASN A 922 50.58 -13.27 -43.89
N GLU A 923 51.59 -12.96 -44.72
CA GLU A 923 52.79 -13.78 -44.87
C GLU A 923 54.01 -12.98 -45.35
N ILE A 924 55.21 -13.34 -44.89
CA ILE A 924 56.48 -12.80 -45.38
C ILE A 924 57.59 -13.84 -45.38
N THR A 925 58.48 -13.78 -46.37
CA THR A 925 59.70 -14.60 -46.39
C THR A 925 60.93 -13.73 -46.16
N LEU A 926 61.76 -14.12 -45.18
CA LEU A 926 62.89 -13.35 -44.68
C LEU A 926 64.19 -14.17 -44.77
N PRO A 927 65.34 -13.54 -45.08
CA PRO A 927 66.61 -14.23 -45.17
C PRO A 927 67.20 -14.55 -43.79
N LEU A 928 67.61 -15.81 -43.58
CA LEU A 928 68.35 -16.28 -42.41
C LEU A 928 69.86 -16.07 -42.68
N THR A 929 70.41 -14.99 -42.12
CA THR A 929 71.78 -14.54 -42.41
C THR A 929 72.81 -14.97 -41.36
N GLN A 930 72.36 -15.54 -40.25
CA GLN A 930 73.20 -15.95 -39.11
C GLN A 930 72.98 -17.44 -38.78
N GLU A 931 73.91 -18.06 -38.04
CA GLU A 931 73.73 -19.44 -37.54
C GLU A 931 72.58 -19.55 -36.52
N VAL A 932 72.28 -18.44 -35.83
CA VAL A 932 71.14 -18.27 -34.90
C VAL A 932 70.41 -16.99 -35.27
N ASN A 933 69.10 -17.05 -35.56
CA ASN A 933 68.30 -15.87 -35.92
C ASN A 933 67.11 -15.72 -34.94
N ASN A 934 66.83 -14.48 -34.49
CA ASN A 934 65.71 -14.17 -33.59
C ASN A 934 64.60 -13.42 -34.33
N LEU A 935 63.42 -14.00 -34.40
CA LEU A 935 62.23 -13.47 -35.06
C LEU A 935 61.23 -12.94 -34.01
N THR A 936 60.66 -11.76 -34.21
CA THR A 936 59.57 -11.20 -33.40
C THR A 936 58.46 -10.63 -34.29
N ILE A 937 57.19 -10.91 -33.95
CA ILE A 937 55.99 -10.48 -34.67
C ILE A 937 55.10 -9.66 -33.74
N ILE A 938 54.62 -8.51 -34.19
CA ILE A 938 53.80 -7.58 -33.39
C ILE A 938 52.55 -7.20 -34.21
N SER A 939 51.35 -7.40 -33.65
CA SER A 939 50.08 -6.97 -34.29
C SER A 939 49.92 -5.44 -34.28
N GLU A 940 49.25 -4.87 -35.29
CA GLU A 940 48.93 -3.43 -35.29
C GLU A 940 47.84 -3.05 -34.27
N GLU A 941 46.91 -3.96 -33.99
CA GLU A 941 45.92 -3.78 -32.92
C GLU A 941 46.58 -4.14 -31.59
N GLY A 942 46.83 -3.11 -30.77
CA GLY A 942 47.68 -3.20 -29.57
C GLY A 942 47.23 -4.21 -28.50
N CYS A 943 46.01 -4.76 -28.60
CA CYS A 943 45.47 -5.77 -27.69
C CYS A 943 45.73 -7.23 -28.12
N HIS A 944 46.29 -7.48 -29.33
CA HIS A 944 46.53 -8.85 -29.86
C HIS A 944 47.92 -9.45 -29.53
N GLY A 945 48.78 -8.73 -28.80
CA GLY A 945 50.07 -9.25 -28.30
C GLY A 945 51.22 -9.34 -29.32
N SER A 946 52.35 -9.95 -28.91
CA SER A 946 53.55 -10.17 -29.74
C SER A 946 54.10 -11.58 -29.60
N TYR A 947 54.65 -12.15 -30.67
CA TYR A 947 55.26 -13.50 -30.72
C TYR A 947 56.78 -13.42 -30.96
N THR A 948 57.60 -14.26 -30.32
CA THR A 948 59.07 -14.29 -30.50
C THR A 948 59.60 -15.74 -30.59
N GLU A 949 60.52 -16.01 -31.53
CA GLU A 949 61.11 -17.33 -31.80
C GLU A 949 62.60 -17.26 -32.19
N THR A 950 63.39 -18.30 -31.91
CA THR A 950 64.81 -18.45 -32.30
C THR A 950 65.03 -19.64 -33.24
N ILE A 951 65.79 -19.46 -34.34
CA ILE A 951 65.91 -20.43 -35.46
C ILE A 951 67.38 -20.92 -35.69
N LEU A 952 67.59 -22.24 -35.95
CA LEU A 952 68.89 -22.98 -36.13
C LEU A 952 68.89 -23.91 -37.39
N MET A 953 70.06 -24.26 -38.00
CA MET A 953 70.17 -25.05 -39.28
C MET A 953 71.01 -26.39 -39.18
N GLU A 954 70.52 -27.59 -39.60
CA GLU A 954 71.22 -28.95 -39.54
C GLU A 954 71.04 -29.94 -40.78
N ASN A 955 71.83 -31.05 -40.96
CA ASN A 955 72.02 -31.94 -42.19
C ASN A 955 71.62 -33.49 -42.08
N ALA A 956 70.94 -34.16 -43.06
CA ALA A 956 70.42 -35.61 -43.00
C ALA A 956 70.61 -36.59 -44.23
N ILE A 957 70.50 -37.94 -44.11
CA ILE A 957 70.55 -39.02 -45.18
C ILE A 957 69.20 -39.78 -45.34
N THR A 958 68.80 -40.21 -46.56
CA THR A 958 67.55 -40.98 -46.85
C THR A 958 67.71 -42.15 -47.84
N ALA A 959 66.77 -43.12 -47.86
CA ALA A 959 66.79 -44.29 -48.76
C ALA A 959 65.42 -44.59 -49.42
N TYR A 960 65.42 -45.07 -50.67
CA TYR A 960 64.22 -45.33 -51.47
C TYR A 960 64.43 -46.41 -52.54
N PRO A 961 63.44 -47.26 -52.86
CA PRO A 961 62.21 -47.46 -52.11
C PRO A 961 62.47 -48.20 -50.79
N SER A 962 61.57 -48.06 -49.81
CA SER A 962 61.60 -48.84 -48.56
C SER A 962 60.16 -49.21 -48.17
N PRO A 963 59.75 -50.49 -48.26
CA PRO A 963 60.59 -51.61 -48.62
C PRO A 963 60.97 -51.66 -50.11
N PHE A 964 62.18 -52.15 -50.40
CA PHE A 964 62.65 -52.40 -51.76
C PHE A 964 62.50 -53.87 -52.13
N THR A 965 62.54 -54.17 -53.43
CA THR A 965 62.48 -55.53 -53.96
C THR A 965 63.81 -55.89 -54.62
N GLU A 966 64.11 -55.31 -55.78
CA GLU A 966 65.31 -55.64 -56.56
C GLU A 966 66.38 -54.54 -56.52
N GLN A 967 66.01 -53.27 -56.33
CA GLN A 967 66.95 -52.14 -56.26
C GLN A 967 66.69 -51.22 -55.07
N LEU A 968 67.78 -50.73 -54.47
CA LEU A 968 67.78 -49.75 -53.39
C LEU A 968 68.64 -48.54 -53.76
N GLU A 969 68.09 -47.34 -53.62
CA GLU A 969 68.81 -46.08 -53.81
C GLU A 969 68.99 -45.33 -52.48
N LEU A 970 70.18 -44.76 -52.29
CA LEU A 970 70.61 -44.05 -51.08
C LEU A 970 70.96 -42.61 -51.42
N PHE A 971 70.29 -41.64 -50.81
CA PHE A 971 70.49 -40.21 -51.02
C PHE A 971 71.29 -39.58 -49.88
N LEU A 972 72.43 -38.98 -50.23
CA LEU A 972 73.42 -38.43 -49.31
C LEU A 972 73.44 -36.90 -49.37
N ASN A 973 72.53 -36.24 -48.64
CA ASN A 973 72.55 -34.78 -48.57
C ASN A 973 73.76 -34.29 -47.74
N ASN A 974 74.51 -33.36 -48.34
CA ASN A 974 75.73 -32.73 -47.80
C ASN A 974 76.92 -33.66 -47.52
N PHE A 975 77.09 -34.71 -48.36
CA PHE A 975 78.35 -35.47 -48.49
C PHE A 975 79.14 -35.01 -49.72
N GLU A 976 80.46 -34.80 -49.56
CA GLU A 976 81.35 -34.23 -50.58
C GLU A 976 82.34 -35.26 -51.20
N GLY A 977 82.15 -36.56 -50.95
CA GLY A 977 83.04 -37.62 -51.45
C GLY A 977 82.64 -38.18 -52.82
N GLU A 978 83.61 -38.43 -53.71
CA GLU A 978 83.36 -39.05 -55.03
C GLU A 978 83.05 -40.56 -54.95
N LYS A 979 83.50 -41.24 -53.88
CA LYS A 979 83.23 -42.67 -53.62
C LYS A 979 83.04 -42.90 -52.13
N GLU A 980 82.11 -43.79 -51.77
CA GLU A 980 81.83 -44.15 -50.37
C GLU A 980 81.82 -45.67 -50.17
N GLU A 981 82.38 -46.11 -49.04
CA GLU A 981 82.34 -47.51 -48.60
C GLU A 981 80.95 -47.82 -48.06
N ILE A 982 80.30 -48.84 -48.63
CA ILE A 982 78.99 -49.33 -48.18
C ILE A 982 79.15 -50.74 -47.63
N LEU A 983 78.68 -50.93 -46.40
CA LEU A 983 78.59 -52.22 -45.72
C LEU A 983 77.13 -52.49 -45.36
N ILE A 984 76.62 -53.63 -45.78
CA ILE A 984 75.23 -54.03 -45.53
C ILE A 984 75.21 -55.34 -44.76
N TYR A 985 74.49 -55.31 -43.65
CA TYR A 985 74.38 -56.42 -42.71
C TYR A 985 72.96 -56.97 -42.72
N ASN A 986 72.83 -58.30 -42.70
CA ASN A 986 71.56 -58.93 -42.34
C ASN A 986 71.30 -58.79 -40.83
N THR A 987 70.11 -59.20 -40.38
CA THR A 987 69.72 -59.12 -38.96
C THR A 987 70.58 -59.97 -38.01
N LEU A 988 71.33 -60.95 -38.52
CA LEU A 988 72.29 -61.75 -37.75
C LEU A 988 73.67 -61.09 -37.65
N GLY A 989 73.85 -59.88 -38.21
CA GLY A 989 75.10 -59.13 -38.19
C GLY A 989 76.14 -59.62 -39.20
N GLN A 990 75.75 -60.47 -40.15
CA GLN A 990 76.63 -60.95 -41.21
C GLN A 990 76.59 -59.99 -42.40
N ILE A 991 77.76 -59.70 -42.97
CA ILE A 991 77.87 -58.83 -44.14
C ILE A 991 77.33 -59.58 -45.37
N VAL A 992 76.29 -59.01 -45.99
CA VAL A 992 75.68 -59.53 -47.23
C VAL A 992 76.11 -58.75 -48.47
N PHE A 993 76.58 -57.51 -48.29
CA PHE A 993 77.14 -56.68 -49.35
C PHE A 993 78.21 -55.75 -48.78
N SER A 994 79.36 -55.63 -49.46
CA SER A 994 80.49 -54.80 -49.06
C SER A 994 81.24 -54.32 -50.28
N GLU A 995 81.07 -53.05 -50.63
CA GLU A 995 81.76 -52.46 -51.78
C GLU A 995 81.93 -50.95 -51.62
N THR A 996 82.98 -50.39 -52.23
CA THR A 996 83.19 -48.94 -52.33
C THR A 996 82.70 -48.44 -53.67
N LEU A 997 81.60 -47.70 -53.66
CA LEU A 997 80.88 -47.30 -54.87
C LEU A 997 81.00 -45.79 -55.12
N PRO A 998 81.04 -45.36 -56.40
CA PRO A 998 80.99 -43.96 -56.75
C PRO A 998 79.64 -43.33 -56.45
N VAL A 999 79.67 -42.08 -55.97
CA VAL A 999 78.48 -41.28 -55.68
C VAL A 999 78.16 -40.42 -56.88
N TYR A 1000 77.04 -40.68 -57.55
CA TYR A 1000 76.60 -39.89 -58.68
C TYR A 1000 75.38 -39.07 -58.29
N ASN A 1001 75.52 -37.73 -58.39
CA ASN A 1001 74.47 -36.78 -58.05
C ASN A 1001 73.89 -37.03 -56.64
N LYS A 1002 74.80 -37.17 -55.65
CA LYS A 1002 74.50 -37.48 -54.25
C LYS A 1002 73.72 -38.79 -54.01
N THR A 1003 73.69 -39.68 -55.00
CA THR A 1003 72.92 -40.94 -54.92
C THR A 1003 73.81 -42.15 -55.16
N ILE A 1004 73.56 -43.23 -54.42
CA ILE A 1004 74.17 -44.55 -54.66
C ILE A 1004 73.06 -45.57 -54.90
N LYS A 1005 73.17 -46.35 -55.98
CA LYS A 1005 72.20 -47.40 -56.33
C LYS A 1005 72.79 -48.77 -56.11
N LEU A 1006 72.01 -49.66 -55.52
CA LEU A 1006 72.41 -51.02 -55.15
C LEU A 1006 71.46 -52.02 -55.80
N ASP A 1007 72.03 -53.03 -56.46
CA ASP A 1007 71.29 -54.20 -56.94
C ASP A 1007 71.24 -55.24 -55.82
N ALA A 1008 70.02 -55.55 -55.40
CA ALA A 1008 69.72 -56.43 -54.29
C ALA A 1008 68.85 -57.62 -54.71
N ALA A 1009 68.71 -57.91 -56.01
CA ALA A 1009 67.82 -58.96 -56.51
C ALA A 1009 68.08 -60.33 -55.86
N GLN A 1010 69.35 -60.66 -55.57
CA GLN A 1010 69.76 -61.94 -54.96
C GLN A 1010 69.65 -61.97 -53.42
N TRP A 1011 69.31 -60.86 -52.76
CA TRP A 1011 69.17 -60.82 -51.30
C TRP A 1011 67.83 -61.44 -50.89
N THR A 1012 67.80 -62.14 -49.75
CA THR A 1012 66.56 -62.69 -49.20
C THR A 1012 65.70 -61.58 -48.58
N ASP A 1013 64.38 -61.76 -48.55
CA ASP A 1013 63.48 -60.77 -47.92
C ASP A 1013 63.77 -60.64 -46.42
N GLY A 1014 63.69 -59.42 -45.90
CA GLY A 1014 64.06 -59.12 -44.52
C GLY A 1014 64.69 -57.75 -44.31
N LEU A 1015 64.97 -57.42 -43.05
CA LEU A 1015 65.54 -56.13 -42.65
C LEU A 1015 67.08 -56.13 -42.80
N TYR A 1016 67.61 -55.07 -43.39
CA TYR A 1016 69.04 -54.83 -43.55
C TYR A 1016 69.46 -53.52 -42.89
N VAL A 1017 70.70 -53.52 -42.38
CA VAL A 1017 71.35 -52.32 -41.85
C VAL A 1017 72.40 -51.88 -42.85
N VAL A 1018 72.26 -50.66 -43.38
CA VAL A 1018 73.20 -50.07 -44.33
C VAL A 1018 74.08 -49.08 -43.58
N GLN A 1019 75.38 -49.31 -43.61
CA GLN A 1019 76.39 -48.38 -43.12
C GLN A 1019 77.13 -47.75 -44.30
N ILE A 1020 77.27 -46.43 -44.29
CA ILE A 1020 77.95 -45.65 -45.33
C ILE A 1020 79.09 -44.84 -44.67
N GLY A 1021 80.26 -44.89 -45.29
CA GLY A 1021 81.45 -44.12 -44.91
C GLY A 1021 82.49 -44.91 -44.12
N ASN A 1022 83.72 -44.38 -44.10
CA ASN A 1022 84.88 -45.05 -43.50
C ASN A 1022 84.90 -45.01 -41.96
N SER A 1023 85.94 -45.61 -41.35
CA SER A 1023 86.08 -45.73 -39.90
C SER A 1023 86.05 -44.41 -39.09
N LYS A 1024 86.13 -43.22 -39.72
CA LYS A 1024 86.07 -41.90 -39.05
C LYS A 1024 84.75 -41.15 -39.24
N LYS A 1025 83.95 -41.47 -40.25
CA LYS A 1025 82.64 -40.85 -40.52
C LYS A 1025 81.66 -41.92 -40.97
N LYS A 1026 81.06 -42.62 -40.00
CA LYS A 1026 80.02 -43.64 -40.27
C LYS A 1026 78.63 -43.03 -40.13
N ARG A 1027 77.72 -43.40 -41.03
CA ARG A 1027 76.28 -43.18 -40.90
C ARG A 1027 75.55 -44.48 -41.17
N ILE A 1028 74.46 -44.70 -40.44
CA ILE A 1028 73.73 -45.96 -40.45
C ILE A 1028 72.25 -45.68 -40.65
N ILE A 1029 71.64 -46.41 -41.58
CA ILE A 1029 70.20 -46.42 -41.78
C ILE A 1029 69.71 -47.87 -41.86
N LYS A 1030 68.40 -48.08 -41.64
CA LYS A 1030 67.75 -49.39 -41.77
C LYS A 1030 66.85 -49.40 -42.99
N VAL A 1031 66.88 -50.48 -43.75
CA VAL A 1031 66.11 -50.66 -44.98
C VAL A 1031 65.48 -52.04 -44.99
N LEU A 1032 64.25 -52.15 -45.48
CA LEU A 1032 63.50 -53.40 -45.49
C LEU A 1032 63.41 -53.93 -46.93
N LYS A 1033 63.72 -55.21 -47.15
CA LYS A 1033 63.42 -55.89 -48.41
C LYS A 1033 62.13 -56.69 -48.26
N SER A 1034 61.24 -56.60 -49.25
CA SER A 1034 59.93 -57.27 -49.29
C SER A 1034 59.77 -58.22 -50.47
#